data_AF-A0A1B2DY46-F1
#
_entry.id   AF-A0A1B2DY46-F1
#
_cell.length_a   1.000
_cell.length_b   1.000
_cell.length_c   1.000
_cell.angle_alpha   90.00
_cell.angle_beta   90.00
_cell.angle_gamma   90.00
#
_symmetry.space_group_name_H-M   'P 1'
#
loop_
_entity.id
_entity.type
_entity.pdbx_description
1 polymer ?
#
loop_
_entity_poly.entity_id
_entity_poly.type
_entity_poly.pdbx_seq_one_letter_code
_entity_poly.pdbx_strand_id
1 'polypeptide(L)'
;MKSRKWLYTVLACVVIAGIATGFLIGANRGAPAVDVAAYAAGASEPAPGKELSVLPDRTEGVPGMSLVAETAALGLYYHPETTEIAIRDKRSGRIWYSNPADRAEDPIASPFEKEALSSQLTVTFRDSIGTLETYPSYTWSVTNGNFQAESIENGIRVTYTLGDVSLGIDALPKYITPERLQEKVLSKLDAALAKYVQARYYPMKDNPAVLERLDEQIKKELVLKKMLGAFEQAGYTADDLAIDNASGGGEAASADSKPRFTIPVEYRLDEDSLMVSVPLEQVTESDSYRLRSMELLRYFGAAGTNEQGYMFVPDGSGSLIMLNNGKVKEEQYVQRIYGTDPNHNSASRGQVAEPARMPVFGMKSGDGAWLAIIEEGDAIASVSADISGKQNSYNHVFSSFAVRGEDMLELYTGSTVQEIQLLSDKMYDGHLSVRYSFLSGGDATYSGMARLYQQRLVQEKKLTPLAESDRIPFYLDMLGGVDKQRSFLGVPYHAVVSMTTFDQAGDIAGKLVEDGVSNLRMRYLGWFGKGVHHKPPVNAKTDGAVGSVSELKELAAELQAAGGGLYPDVAFQHVYRDDGSFTPASDAARFVTRETAELHPYDRSMNRMDSYYGTYYLMSPAKLPHYVSRFADSYGRYGIASLSLRDLGDVLSSDYRVQRVVFRETAKLIAQDQLERLREASPDLMVSGGNAYSWPYAKHLIDVPAASSKFGLTDAEVPFYQMVIHGYIDYAAGAFNIGNEQNPRKQLLRSLEMGSAPRYLWSYEQSSELKYTRFDEMYAADYRDWYEEAVALYKELNEVLAPVRTERLVEHTQHADGVVEVKYESGMSILINYTDKPASVRGITVEPQSYAVGGDRA
;
A
#
# COMPACT_ATOMS: atom_id res chain seq x y z
N MET A 1 -21.61 55.95 -40.75
CA MET A 1 -22.34 55.29 -39.64
C MET A 1 -22.14 53.78 -39.53
N LYS A 2 -22.03 53.02 -40.64
CA LYS A 2 -21.85 51.55 -40.58
C LYS A 2 -20.51 51.08 -39.96
N SER A 3 -19.37 51.74 -40.24
CA SER A 3 -18.07 51.29 -39.71
C SER A 3 -17.92 51.47 -38.19
N ARG A 4 -18.46 52.56 -37.63
CA ARG A 4 -18.49 52.78 -36.16
C ARG A 4 -19.31 51.73 -35.42
N LYS A 5 -20.49 51.35 -35.94
CA LYS A 5 -21.34 50.29 -35.34
C LYS A 5 -20.65 48.92 -35.39
N TRP A 6 -19.97 48.60 -36.48
CA TRP A 6 -19.18 47.37 -36.61
C TRP A 6 -18.02 47.34 -35.60
N LEU A 7 -17.28 48.45 -35.45
CA LEU A 7 -16.20 48.58 -34.46
C LEU A 7 -16.70 48.37 -33.02
N TYR A 8 -17.82 49.00 -32.64
CA TYR A 8 -18.42 48.80 -31.31
C TYR A 8 -18.93 47.37 -31.08
N THR A 9 -19.43 46.71 -32.12
CA THR A 9 -19.88 45.31 -32.03
C THR A 9 -18.69 44.37 -31.83
N VAL A 10 -17.61 44.55 -32.59
CA VAL A 10 -16.36 43.79 -32.41
C VAL A 10 -15.77 44.01 -31.02
N LEU A 11 -15.73 45.26 -30.54
CA LEU A 11 -15.22 45.57 -29.20
C LEU A 11 -16.07 44.93 -28.09
N ALA A 12 -17.41 44.97 -28.22
CA ALA A 12 -18.31 44.31 -27.29
C ALA A 12 -18.15 42.78 -27.30
N CYS A 13 -17.99 42.17 -28.48
CA CYS A 13 -17.69 40.74 -28.60
C CYS A 13 -16.35 40.37 -27.95
N VAL A 14 -15.30 41.19 -28.12
CA VAL A 14 -13.99 40.96 -27.47
C VAL A 14 -14.08 41.08 -25.95
N VAL A 15 -14.84 42.06 -25.43
CA VAL A 15 -15.06 42.20 -23.98
C VAL A 15 -15.87 41.03 -23.43
N ILE A 16 -16.95 40.62 -24.12
CA ILE A 16 -17.76 39.47 -23.72
C ILE A 16 -16.92 38.18 -23.78
N ALA A 17 -16.12 37.99 -24.83
CA ALA A 17 -15.20 36.86 -24.93
C ALA A 17 -14.12 36.90 -23.85
N GLY A 18 -13.60 38.08 -23.50
CA GLY A 18 -12.64 38.25 -22.40
C GLY A 18 -13.24 37.95 -21.03
N ILE A 19 -14.48 38.38 -20.77
CA ILE A 19 -15.22 38.05 -19.54
C ILE A 19 -15.55 36.56 -19.50
N ALA A 20 -16.04 35.98 -20.59
CA ALA A 20 -16.33 34.55 -20.69
C ALA A 20 -15.06 33.70 -20.51
N THR A 21 -13.95 34.11 -21.12
CA THR A 21 -12.65 33.44 -20.96
C THR A 21 -12.12 33.59 -19.54
N GLY A 22 -12.20 34.77 -18.94
CA GLY A 22 -11.83 35.01 -17.54
C GLY A 22 -12.69 34.20 -16.56
N PHE A 23 -13.99 34.08 -16.84
CA PHE A 23 -14.92 33.25 -16.08
C PHE A 23 -14.60 31.76 -16.22
N LEU A 24 -14.34 31.27 -17.44
CA LEU A 24 -13.95 29.88 -17.70
C LEU A 24 -12.61 29.53 -17.05
N ILE A 25 -11.61 30.42 -17.12
CA ILE A 25 -10.32 30.24 -16.45
C ILE A 25 -10.51 30.25 -14.93
N GLY A 26 -11.29 31.18 -14.39
CA GLY A 26 -11.56 31.28 -12.96
C GLY A 26 -12.30 30.07 -12.41
N ALA A 27 -13.35 29.61 -13.10
CA ALA A 27 -14.15 28.46 -12.70
C ALA A 27 -13.37 27.13 -12.78
N ASN A 28 -12.39 27.03 -13.70
CA ASN A 28 -11.63 25.80 -13.93
C ASN A 28 -10.24 25.77 -13.28
N ARG A 29 -9.79 26.83 -12.60
CA ARG A 29 -8.42 26.90 -12.03
C ARG A 29 -8.23 25.89 -10.89
N GLY A 30 -9.28 25.59 -10.12
CA GLY A 30 -9.23 24.72 -8.95
C GLY A 30 -8.26 25.21 -7.86
N ALA A 31 -8.05 24.39 -6.85
CA ALA A 31 -7.06 24.61 -5.80
C ALA A 31 -5.62 24.59 -6.37
N PRO A 32 -4.62 25.25 -5.75
CA PRO A 32 -3.23 25.08 -6.13
C PRO A 32 -2.76 23.64 -5.88
N ALA A 33 -1.89 23.12 -6.75
CA ALA A 33 -1.21 21.85 -6.52
C ALA A 33 0.18 22.11 -5.92
N VAL A 34 0.60 21.25 -4.99
CA VAL A 34 1.99 21.22 -4.53
C VAL A 34 2.92 20.65 -5.60
N ASP A 35 4.21 20.95 -5.46
CA ASP A 35 5.23 20.27 -6.23
C ASP A 35 5.42 18.85 -5.70
N VAL A 36 4.94 17.88 -6.48
CA VAL A 36 4.97 16.45 -6.11
C VAL A 36 6.41 15.93 -6.09
N ALA A 37 7.32 16.55 -6.85
CA ALA A 37 8.73 16.18 -6.85
C ALA A 37 9.41 16.45 -5.50
N ALA A 38 8.89 17.40 -4.71
CA ALA A 38 9.37 17.63 -3.34
C ALA A 38 9.05 16.48 -2.38
N TYR A 39 8.10 15.61 -2.76
CA TYR A 39 7.70 14.40 -2.04
C TYR A 39 8.20 13.13 -2.72
N ALA A 40 8.93 13.22 -3.84
CA ALA A 40 9.75 12.10 -4.29
C ALA A 40 10.80 11.92 -3.20
N ALA A 41 10.75 10.81 -2.46
CA ALA A 41 11.57 10.56 -1.30
C ALA A 41 13.02 10.96 -1.61
N GLY A 42 13.64 11.71 -0.69
CA GLY A 42 15.04 12.09 -0.81
C GLY A 42 15.88 10.83 -0.92
N ALA A 43 16.19 10.44 -2.15
CA ALA A 43 17.04 9.31 -2.45
C ALA A 43 18.31 9.49 -1.63
N SER A 44 18.60 8.56 -0.72
CA SER A 44 19.97 8.43 -0.28
C SER A 44 20.77 8.19 -1.56
N GLU A 45 21.67 9.11 -1.92
CA GLU A 45 22.47 8.93 -3.12
C GLU A 45 23.02 7.50 -3.11
N PRO A 46 22.90 6.76 -4.23
CA PRO A 46 23.43 5.42 -4.30
C PRO A 46 24.87 5.43 -3.81
N ALA A 47 25.17 4.57 -2.83
CA ALA A 47 26.52 4.48 -2.30
C ALA A 47 27.49 4.24 -3.47
N PRO A 48 28.63 4.95 -3.55
CA PRO A 48 29.56 4.77 -4.65
C PRO A 48 30.06 3.33 -4.61
N GLY A 49 29.77 2.59 -5.69
CA GLY A 49 30.24 1.22 -5.85
C GLY A 49 31.75 1.19 -5.99
N LYS A 50 32.36 0.18 -5.38
CA LYS A 50 33.78 -0.15 -5.56
C LYS A 50 33.92 -1.56 -6.13
N GLU A 51 35.08 -1.87 -6.68
CA GLU A 51 35.42 -3.23 -7.08
C GLU A 51 35.12 -4.21 -5.93
N LEU A 52 34.49 -5.33 -6.26
CA LEU A 52 34.03 -6.31 -5.29
C LEU A 52 35.19 -6.77 -4.41
N SER A 53 35.05 -6.56 -3.11
CA SER A 53 36.02 -6.96 -2.09
C SER A 53 35.44 -8.06 -1.21
N VAL A 54 36.25 -9.07 -0.93
CA VAL A 54 35.92 -10.19 -0.04
C VAL A 54 36.62 -9.97 1.30
N LEU A 55 35.90 -10.22 2.38
CA LEU A 55 36.41 -10.14 3.75
C LEU A 55 36.99 -11.49 4.19
N PRO A 56 38.00 -11.50 5.08
CA PRO A 56 38.50 -12.74 5.66
C PRO A 56 37.44 -13.38 6.55
N ASP A 57 37.03 -14.61 6.21
CA ASP A 57 36.09 -15.38 7.01
C ASP A 57 36.81 -16.14 8.13
N ARG A 58 36.39 -15.90 9.38
CA ARG A 58 36.94 -16.57 10.58
C ARG A 58 36.02 -17.67 11.11
N THR A 59 34.99 -18.02 10.35
CA THR A 59 34.00 -19.03 10.70
C THR A 59 34.18 -20.29 9.84
N GLU A 60 33.28 -21.27 9.96
CA GLU A 60 33.23 -22.43 9.06
C GLU A 60 32.79 -22.07 7.61
N GLY A 61 32.39 -20.81 7.41
CA GLY A 61 31.93 -20.27 6.12
C GLY A 61 30.60 -20.82 5.63
N VAL A 62 30.23 -20.39 4.43
CA VAL A 62 29.06 -20.86 3.68
C VAL A 62 29.56 -21.50 2.39
N PRO A 63 29.26 -22.78 2.09
CA PRO A 63 29.77 -23.46 0.91
C PRO A 63 29.53 -22.67 -0.39
N GLY A 64 30.59 -22.45 -1.17
CA GLY A 64 30.52 -21.73 -2.45
C GLY A 64 30.38 -20.20 -2.35
N MET A 65 30.25 -19.64 -1.15
CA MET A 65 30.01 -18.21 -0.95
C MET A 65 31.18 -17.51 -0.24
N SER A 66 31.36 -16.23 -0.55
CA SER A 66 32.38 -15.36 0.06
C SER A 66 31.73 -14.38 1.03
N LEU A 67 32.35 -14.14 2.19
CA LEU A 67 31.92 -13.09 3.12
C LEU A 67 32.18 -11.71 2.51
N VAL A 68 31.13 -10.90 2.32
CA VAL A 68 31.23 -9.58 1.68
C VAL A 68 30.89 -8.42 2.61
N ALA A 69 30.13 -8.67 3.68
CA ALA A 69 29.90 -7.69 4.74
C ALA A 69 29.69 -8.39 6.09
N GLU A 70 29.99 -7.69 7.18
CA GLU A 70 29.91 -8.25 8.53
C GLU A 70 29.59 -7.17 9.56
N THR A 71 28.68 -7.47 10.49
CA THR A 71 28.41 -6.67 11.70
C THR A 71 28.71 -7.50 12.95
N ALA A 72 28.47 -6.95 14.14
CA ALA A 72 28.57 -7.73 15.39
C ALA A 72 27.57 -8.91 15.42
N ALA A 73 26.40 -8.75 14.79
CA ALA A 73 25.32 -9.73 14.83
C ALA A 73 25.25 -10.63 13.59
N LEU A 74 25.59 -10.11 12.40
CA LEU A 74 25.36 -10.78 11.12
C LEU A 74 26.63 -10.91 10.28
N GLY A 75 26.67 -11.93 9.41
CA GLY A 75 27.59 -12.02 8.28
C GLY A 75 26.82 -12.20 6.98
N LEU A 76 27.10 -11.37 5.98
CA LEU A 76 26.52 -11.44 4.63
C LEU A 76 27.50 -12.13 3.68
N TYR A 77 27.04 -13.24 3.12
CA TYR A 77 27.77 -14.06 2.16
C TYR A 77 27.17 -13.90 0.77
N TYR A 78 28.00 -13.96 -0.26
CA TYR A 78 27.61 -13.80 -1.65
C TYR A 78 28.23 -14.89 -2.53
N HIS A 79 27.43 -15.46 -3.44
CA HIS A 79 27.89 -16.42 -4.43
C HIS A 79 28.21 -15.69 -5.76
N PRO A 80 29.48 -15.67 -6.22
CA PRO A 80 29.88 -14.87 -7.38
C PRO A 80 29.28 -15.34 -8.71
N GLU A 81 28.95 -16.63 -8.83
CA GLU A 81 28.40 -17.20 -10.07
C GLU A 81 26.86 -17.19 -10.15
N THR A 82 26.17 -17.33 -9.01
CA THR A 82 24.70 -17.49 -8.96
C THR A 82 23.99 -16.26 -8.39
N THR A 83 24.77 -15.27 -7.94
CA THR A 83 24.33 -14.03 -7.28
C THR A 83 23.51 -14.22 -6.01
N GLU A 84 23.47 -15.45 -5.46
CA GLU A 84 22.79 -15.77 -4.21
C GLU A 84 23.46 -15.08 -3.03
N ILE A 85 22.66 -14.73 -2.03
CA ILE A 85 23.16 -14.28 -0.74
C ILE A 85 22.78 -15.25 0.38
N ALA A 86 23.58 -15.26 1.43
CA ALA A 86 23.22 -15.91 2.69
C ALA A 86 23.55 -15.01 3.89
N ILE A 87 22.68 -15.02 4.89
CA ILE A 87 22.85 -14.31 6.14
C ILE A 87 23.11 -15.32 7.25
N ARG A 88 24.29 -15.22 7.86
CA ARG A 88 24.60 -15.96 9.09
C ARG A 88 24.26 -15.10 10.29
N ASP A 89 23.28 -15.52 11.08
CA ASP A 89 23.03 -14.95 12.40
C ASP A 89 24.05 -15.52 13.38
N LYS A 90 24.97 -14.68 13.87
CA LYS A 90 26.06 -15.11 14.76
C LYS A 90 25.58 -15.46 16.16
N ARG A 91 24.38 -15.02 16.53
CA ARG A 91 23.77 -15.27 17.86
C ARG A 91 23.30 -16.72 17.95
N SER A 92 22.63 -17.20 16.91
CA SER A 92 22.07 -18.56 16.83
C SER A 92 22.96 -19.54 16.05
N GLY A 93 23.86 -19.04 15.21
CA GLY A 93 24.62 -19.84 14.23
C GLY A 93 23.83 -20.21 12.98
N ARG A 94 22.55 -19.86 12.90
CA ARG A 94 21.66 -20.19 11.79
C ARG A 94 22.01 -19.39 10.53
N ILE A 95 21.82 -20.01 9.38
CA ILE A 95 22.09 -19.41 8.06
C ILE A 95 20.77 -19.33 7.30
N TRP A 96 20.46 -18.15 6.79
CA TRP A 96 19.28 -17.86 5.98
C TRP A 96 19.71 -17.60 4.55
N TYR A 97 19.17 -18.35 3.59
CA TYR A 97 19.55 -18.24 2.18
C TYR A 97 18.49 -17.44 1.41
N SER A 98 18.91 -16.68 0.39
CA SER A 98 17.98 -16.05 -0.55
C SER A 98 17.22 -17.06 -1.40
N ASN A 99 17.78 -18.25 -1.58
CA ASN A 99 17.23 -19.33 -2.41
C ASN A 99 17.42 -20.67 -1.70
N PRO A 100 16.51 -21.64 -1.88
CA PRO A 100 16.69 -22.94 -1.25
C PRO A 100 17.90 -23.69 -1.81
N ALA A 101 18.68 -24.33 -0.95
CA ALA A 101 19.91 -25.02 -1.34
C ALA A 101 19.66 -26.22 -2.27
N ASP A 102 18.63 -27.02 -1.99
CA ASP A 102 18.32 -28.26 -2.72
C ASP A 102 17.32 -28.06 -3.88
N ARG A 103 17.08 -26.82 -4.32
CA ARG A 103 16.08 -26.48 -5.36
C ARG A 103 16.29 -27.18 -6.70
N ALA A 104 17.53 -27.51 -7.06
CA ALA A 104 17.84 -28.19 -8.31
C ALA A 104 17.23 -29.61 -8.35
N GLU A 105 17.18 -30.27 -7.19
CA GLU A 105 16.66 -31.63 -7.02
C GLU A 105 15.18 -31.65 -6.64
N ASP A 106 14.48 -30.50 -6.68
CA ASP A 106 13.06 -30.41 -6.31
C ASP A 106 12.23 -31.35 -7.21
N PRO A 107 11.43 -32.26 -6.60
CA PRO A 107 10.66 -33.26 -7.34
C PRO A 107 9.34 -32.73 -7.92
N ILE A 108 8.88 -31.56 -7.49
CA ILE A 108 7.61 -30.94 -7.90
C ILE A 108 7.86 -29.83 -8.92
N ALA A 109 8.93 -29.05 -8.73
CA ALA A 109 9.23 -27.89 -9.54
C ALA A 109 9.44 -28.24 -11.02
N SER A 110 8.66 -27.60 -11.88
CA SER A 110 8.91 -27.59 -13.33
C SER A 110 10.26 -26.90 -13.64
N PRO A 111 10.84 -27.08 -14.84
CA PRO A 111 12.06 -26.36 -15.21
C PRO A 111 11.96 -24.84 -15.03
N PHE A 112 10.83 -24.25 -15.44
CA PHE A 112 10.54 -22.82 -15.24
C PHE A 112 10.46 -22.45 -13.76
N GLU A 113 9.87 -23.30 -12.94
CA GLU A 113 9.80 -23.06 -11.50
C GLU A 113 11.18 -23.17 -10.83
N LYS A 114 12.07 -24.05 -11.30
CA LYS A 114 13.47 -24.13 -10.83
C LYS A 114 14.26 -22.87 -11.16
N GLU A 115 13.95 -22.22 -12.30
CA GLU A 115 14.50 -20.92 -12.66
C GLU A 115 14.00 -19.81 -11.70
N ALA A 116 12.70 -19.81 -11.38
CA ALA A 116 12.12 -18.90 -10.39
C ALA A 116 12.76 -19.11 -9.00
N LEU A 117 12.87 -20.37 -8.54
CA LEU A 117 13.52 -20.76 -7.29
C LEU A 117 14.99 -20.30 -7.20
N SER A 118 15.64 -20.08 -8.35
CA SER A 118 17.04 -19.65 -8.43
C SER A 118 17.22 -18.14 -8.64
N SER A 119 16.14 -17.37 -8.72
CA SER A 119 16.17 -15.93 -9.00
C SER A 119 16.18 -15.08 -7.72
N GLN A 120 16.87 -13.95 -7.77
CA GLN A 120 16.85 -12.93 -6.70
C GLN A 120 15.73 -11.90 -6.90
N LEU A 121 15.43 -11.64 -8.18
CA LEU A 121 14.48 -10.65 -8.64
C LEU A 121 13.65 -11.26 -9.77
N THR A 122 12.35 -11.03 -9.77
CA THR A 122 11.49 -11.32 -10.93
C THR A 122 10.78 -10.05 -11.34
N VAL A 123 10.78 -9.73 -12.64
CA VAL A 123 10.03 -8.58 -13.16
C VAL A 123 8.91 -9.03 -14.06
N THR A 124 7.79 -8.32 -14.03
CA THR A 124 6.75 -8.43 -15.06
C THR A 124 6.69 -7.13 -15.85
N PHE A 125 6.45 -7.24 -17.15
CA PHE A 125 6.38 -6.09 -18.05
C PHE A 125 5.40 -6.36 -19.19
N ARG A 126 4.99 -5.30 -19.86
CA ARG A 126 4.15 -5.39 -21.06
C ARG A 126 4.89 -4.93 -22.31
N ASP A 127 4.67 -5.62 -23.42
CA ASP A 127 5.09 -5.17 -24.73
C ASP A 127 4.17 -4.06 -25.30
N SER A 128 4.46 -3.59 -26.51
CA SER A 128 3.70 -2.52 -27.19
C SER A 128 2.26 -2.90 -27.57
N ILE A 129 1.91 -4.19 -27.58
CA ILE A 129 0.55 -4.68 -27.86
C ILE A 129 -0.17 -5.16 -26.59
N GLY A 130 0.46 -5.02 -25.42
CA GLY A 130 -0.12 -5.30 -24.11
C GLY A 130 0.13 -6.72 -23.57
N THR A 131 0.92 -7.56 -24.26
CA THR A 131 1.27 -8.90 -23.81
C THR A 131 2.05 -8.83 -22.50
N LEU A 132 1.63 -9.59 -21.49
CA LEU A 132 2.34 -9.68 -20.21
C LEU A 132 3.44 -10.75 -20.30
N GLU A 133 4.68 -10.35 -20.03
CA GLU A 133 5.83 -11.23 -19.92
C GLU A 133 6.44 -11.17 -18.52
N THR A 134 7.20 -12.20 -18.14
CA THR A 134 7.83 -12.33 -16.81
C THR A 134 9.27 -12.78 -16.96
N TYR A 135 10.22 -11.97 -16.49
CA TYR A 135 11.66 -12.24 -16.56
C TYR A 135 12.24 -12.47 -15.15
N PRO A 136 12.44 -13.74 -14.75
CA PRO A 136 13.25 -14.08 -13.59
C PRO A 136 14.73 -13.74 -13.82
N SER A 137 15.41 -13.22 -12.81
CA SER A 137 16.81 -12.79 -12.92
C SER A 137 17.77 -13.92 -13.26
N TYR A 138 17.47 -15.14 -12.81
CA TYR A 138 18.33 -16.30 -13.08
C TYR A 138 18.45 -16.55 -14.59
N THR A 139 17.33 -16.76 -15.27
CA THR A 139 17.25 -17.09 -16.71
C THR A 139 17.70 -15.94 -17.60
N TRP A 140 17.32 -14.71 -17.23
CA TRP A 140 17.48 -13.55 -18.11
C TRP A 140 18.71 -12.72 -17.83
N SER A 141 19.49 -13.03 -16.79
CA SER A 141 20.74 -12.35 -16.48
C SER A 141 21.83 -13.30 -15.99
N VAL A 142 21.60 -14.04 -14.90
CA VAL A 142 22.64 -14.80 -14.19
C VAL A 142 23.24 -15.90 -15.05
N THR A 143 22.43 -16.73 -15.71
CA THR A 143 22.92 -17.84 -16.55
C THR A 143 23.79 -17.38 -17.72
N ASN A 144 23.63 -16.12 -18.13
CA ASN A 144 24.36 -15.50 -19.24
C ASN A 144 25.55 -14.65 -18.77
N GLY A 145 25.76 -14.50 -17.46
CA GLY A 145 26.80 -13.63 -16.89
C GLY A 145 26.49 -12.12 -17.05
N ASN A 146 25.23 -11.75 -17.29
CA ASN A 146 24.83 -10.36 -17.53
C ASN A 146 24.51 -9.63 -16.23
N PHE A 147 25.44 -9.65 -15.28
CA PHE A 147 25.33 -8.94 -14.02
C PHE A 147 26.68 -8.39 -13.59
N GLN A 148 26.65 -7.34 -12.77
CA GLN A 148 27.84 -6.76 -12.16
C GLN A 148 27.64 -6.64 -10.65
N ALA A 149 28.63 -7.09 -9.89
CA ALA A 149 28.65 -7.00 -8.44
C ALA A 149 29.69 -5.97 -7.97
N GLU A 150 29.30 -5.09 -7.06
CA GLU A 150 30.12 -4.02 -6.51
C GLU A 150 30.02 -4.00 -4.98
N SER A 151 31.13 -3.75 -4.29
CA SER A 151 31.08 -3.50 -2.85
C SER A 151 30.48 -2.12 -2.58
N ILE A 152 29.55 -2.06 -1.63
CA ILE A 152 28.99 -0.82 -1.09
C ILE A 152 29.20 -0.79 0.42
N GLU A 153 28.89 0.34 1.07
CA GLU A 153 29.00 0.43 2.52
C GLU A 153 28.15 -0.64 3.22
N ASN A 154 28.80 -1.44 4.08
CA ASN A 154 28.21 -2.56 4.81
C ASN A 154 27.47 -3.57 3.92
N GLY A 155 27.84 -3.73 2.65
CA GLY A 155 27.04 -4.52 1.73
C GLY A 155 27.61 -4.75 0.33
N ILE A 156 26.74 -5.22 -0.54
CA ILE A 156 27.00 -5.47 -1.97
C ILE A 156 25.84 -4.94 -2.82
N ARG A 157 26.14 -4.35 -3.97
CA ARG A 157 25.17 -4.05 -5.03
C ARG A 157 25.36 -5.05 -6.16
N VAL A 158 24.27 -5.66 -6.63
CA VAL A 158 24.25 -6.50 -7.83
C VAL A 158 23.34 -5.84 -8.86
N THR A 159 23.91 -5.41 -9.98
CA THR A 159 23.18 -4.82 -11.09
C THR A 159 22.90 -5.90 -12.13
N TYR A 160 21.63 -6.26 -12.28
CA TYR A 160 21.18 -7.25 -13.27
C TYR A 160 20.85 -6.55 -14.59
N THR A 161 21.36 -7.08 -15.70
CA THR A 161 20.85 -6.76 -17.03
C THR A 161 19.99 -7.91 -17.51
N LEU A 162 18.66 -7.74 -17.41
CA LEU A 162 17.66 -8.71 -17.83
C LEU A 162 17.36 -8.56 -19.32
N GLY A 163 17.24 -9.69 -20.01
CA GLY A 163 16.84 -9.72 -21.42
C GLY A 163 17.99 -10.01 -22.36
N ASP A 164 17.74 -9.82 -23.66
CA ASP A 164 18.74 -10.14 -24.68
C ASP A 164 19.74 -8.98 -24.83
N VAL A 165 20.94 -9.19 -24.32
CA VAL A 165 22.08 -8.27 -24.46
C VAL A 165 22.77 -8.39 -25.83
N SER A 166 22.39 -9.38 -26.66
CA SER A 166 22.92 -9.46 -28.01
C SER A 166 22.43 -8.28 -28.82
N LEU A 167 23.37 -7.61 -29.48
CA LEU A 167 23.06 -6.53 -30.40
C LEU A 167 21.98 -7.02 -31.39
N GLY A 168 20.83 -6.36 -31.39
CA GLY A 168 19.75 -6.67 -32.33
C GLY A 168 20.16 -6.34 -33.76
N ILE A 169 19.27 -6.61 -34.72
CA ILE A 169 19.51 -6.20 -36.11
C ILE A 169 19.79 -4.69 -36.20
N ASP A 170 19.23 -3.90 -35.30
CA ASP A 170 19.31 -2.43 -35.25
C ASP A 170 20.66 -1.88 -34.80
N ALA A 171 21.56 -2.72 -34.30
CA ALA A 171 22.98 -2.36 -34.17
C ALA A 171 23.71 -2.28 -35.53
N LEU A 172 23.05 -2.71 -36.61
CA LEU A 172 23.48 -2.53 -37.99
C LEU A 172 22.67 -1.38 -38.61
N PRO A 173 23.29 -0.52 -39.43
CA PRO A 173 22.57 0.57 -40.08
C PRO A 173 21.43 0.02 -40.92
N LYS A 174 20.22 0.56 -40.70
CA LYS A 174 19.05 0.30 -41.54
C LYS A 174 19.24 0.95 -42.90
N TYR A 175 19.84 2.13 -42.91
CA TYR A 175 20.21 2.89 -44.09
C TYR A 175 21.70 3.25 -44.07
N ILE A 176 22.38 3.11 -45.20
CA ILE A 176 23.79 3.49 -45.34
C ILE A 176 24.10 3.82 -46.81
N THR A 177 24.94 4.82 -47.08
CA THR A 177 25.35 5.10 -48.47
C THR A 177 26.39 4.09 -48.95
N PRO A 178 26.47 3.80 -50.26
CA PRO A 178 27.48 2.90 -50.80
C PRO A 178 28.92 3.29 -50.41
N GLU A 179 29.23 4.58 -50.38
CA GLU A 179 30.55 5.10 -50.03
C GLU A 179 30.89 4.82 -48.57
N ARG A 180 29.94 5.08 -47.66
CA ARG A 180 30.14 4.86 -46.22
C ARG A 180 30.18 3.38 -45.86
N LEU A 181 29.34 2.54 -46.49
CA LEU A 181 29.41 1.10 -46.32
C LEU A 181 30.77 0.57 -46.77
N GLN A 182 31.31 1.09 -47.89
CA GLN A 182 32.63 0.73 -48.38
C GLN A 182 33.75 1.18 -47.44
N GLU A 183 33.75 2.45 -47.03
CA GLU A 183 34.80 3.06 -46.21
C GLU A 183 34.81 2.50 -44.78
N LYS A 184 33.66 2.48 -44.11
CA LYS A 184 33.56 2.16 -42.69
C LYS A 184 33.52 0.67 -42.40
N VAL A 185 33.03 -0.14 -43.34
CA VAL A 185 32.80 -1.58 -43.14
C VAL A 185 33.58 -2.43 -44.14
N LEU A 186 33.23 -2.41 -45.42
CA LEU A 186 33.72 -3.41 -46.39
C LEU A 186 35.25 -3.37 -46.60
N SER A 187 35.87 -2.18 -46.56
CA SER A 187 37.32 -2.03 -46.76
C SER A 187 38.18 -2.62 -45.62
N LYS A 188 37.56 -2.89 -44.46
CA LYS A 188 38.22 -3.41 -43.26
C LYS A 188 38.01 -4.92 -43.06
N LEU A 189 37.32 -5.58 -43.99
CA LEU A 189 36.98 -6.99 -43.93
C LEU A 189 37.71 -7.78 -45.02
N ASP A 190 37.83 -9.09 -44.83
CA ASP A 190 38.30 -9.97 -45.91
C ASP A 190 37.30 -10.03 -47.07
N ALA A 191 37.78 -10.41 -48.26
CA ALA A 191 36.97 -10.39 -49.48
C ALA A 191 35.70 -11.27 -49.42
N ALA A 192 35.73 -12.37 -48.66
CA ALA A 192 34.58 -13.26 -48.53
C ALA A 192 33.53 -12.68 -47.58
N LEU A 193 33.97 -12.09 -46.47
CA LEU A 193 33.10 -11.44 -45.49
C LEU A 193 32.54 -10.11 -46.00
N ALA A 194 33.33 -9.30 -46.71
CA ALA A 194 32.87 -8.08 -47.37
C ALA A 194 31.77 -8.38 -48.39
N LYS A 195 31.95 -9.38 -49.26
CA LYS A 195 30.93 -9.80 -50.23
C LYS A 195 29.66 -10.33 -49.53
N TYR A 196 29.84 -11.00 -48.39
CA TYR A 196 28.73 -11.44 -47.56
C TYR A 196 27.93 -10.25 -46.99
N VAL A 197 28.60 -9.26 -46.40
CA VAL A 197 27.94 -8.04 -45.88
C VAL A 197 27.24 -7.26 -46.99
N GLN A 198 27.94 -7.00 -48.10
CA GLN A 198 27.41 -6.24 -49.24
C GLN A 198 26.14 -6.86 -49.83
N ALA A 199 26.06 -8.20 -49.91
CA ALA A 199 24.89 -8.89 -50.46
C ALA A 199 23.61 -8.76 -49.62
N ARG A 200 23.67 -8.10 -48.46
CA ARG A 200 22.54 -7.91 -47.53
C ARG A 200 22.06 -6.46 -47.44
N TYR A 201 22.62 -5.59 -48.27
CA TYR A 201 22.27 -4.18 -48.43
C TYR A 201 21.92 -3.90 -49.89
N TYR A 202 20.73 -3.35 -50.15
CA TYR A 202 20.21 -3.13 -51.51
C TYR A 202 19.81 -1.67 -51.74
N PRO A 203 20.02 -1.13 -52.95
CA PRO A 203 19.55 0.22 -53.28
C PRO A 203 18.05 0.37 -53.04
N MET A 204 17.67 1.41 -52.31
CA MET A 204 16.28 1.70 -52.00
C MET A 204 15.50 2.02 -53.28
N LYS A 205 14.23 1.60 -53.37
CA LYS A 205 13.42 1.78 -54.59
C LYS A 205 13.20 3.25 -54.95
N ASP A 206 13.01 4.10 -53.94
CA ASP A 206 12.69 5.51 -54.11
C ASP A 206 13.92 6.44 -54.05
N ASN A 207 15.04 5.94 -53.52
CA ASN A 207 16.33 6.65 -53.49
C ASN A 207 17.51 5.67 -53.66
N PRO A 208 17.92 5.38 -54.91
CA PRO A 208 19.01 4.43 -55.18
C PRO A 208 20.38 4.83 -54.64
N ALA A 209 20.56 6.09 -54.19
CA ALA A 209 21.79 6.56 -53.57
C ALA A 209 21.98 6.09 -52.12
N VAL A 210 20.95 5.46 -51.53
CA VAL A 210 20.98 4.89 -50.18
C VAL A 210 20.71 3.41 -50.27
N LEU A 211 21.48 2.61 -49.54
CA LEU A 211 21.26 1.18 -49.39
C LEU A 211 20.38 0.92 -48.17
N GLU A 212 19.37 0.09 -48.34
CA GLU A 212 18.51 -0.42 -47.27
C GLU A 212 18.91 -1.87 -46.92
N ARG A 213 18.91 -2.14 -45.62
CA ARG A 213 19.21 -3.44 -45.02
C ARG A 213 18.12 -4.48 -45.34
N LEU A 214 18.49 -5.71 -45.70
CA LEU A 214 17.55 -6.83 -45.91
C LEU A 214 17.17 -7.52 -44.59
N ASP A 215 16.17 -6.97 -43.90
CA ASP A 215 15.70 -7.47 -42.60
C ASP A 215 15.36 -8.97 -42.58
N GLU A 216 14.62 -9.47 -43.58
CA GLU A 216 14.19 -10.88 -43.66
C GLU A 216 15.35 -11.89 -43.77
N GLN A 217 16.50 -11.45 -44.27
CA GLN A 217 17.70 -12.29 -44.35
C GLN A 217 18.55 -12.19 -43.09
N ILE A 218 18.65 -10.99 -42.52
CA ILE A 218 19.55 -10.71 -41.40
C ILE A 218 18.93 -11.12 -40.07
N LYS A 219 17.60 -11.05 -39.89
CA LYS A 219 16.91 -11.48 -38.65
C LYS A 219 17.15 -12.95 -38.26
N LYS A 220 17.69 -13.77 -39.17
CA LYS A 220 18.10 -15.16 -38.88
C LYS A 220 19.35 -15.14 -37.99
N GLU A 221 19.29 -15.80 -36.84
CA GLU A 221 20.30 -15.77 -35.77
C GLU A 221 21.75 -15.93 -36.26
N LEU A 222 22.03 -16.96 -37.07
CA LEU A 222 23.38 -17.21 -37.61
C LEU A 222 23.87 -16.09 -38.54
N VAL A 223 22.95 -15.47 -39.28
CA VAL A 223 23.25 -14.36 -40.20
C VAL A 223 23.50 -13.08 -39.40
N LEU A 224 22.65 -12.79 -38.42
CA LEU A 224 22.79 -11.64 -37.53
C LEU A 224 24.14 -11.68 -36.80
N LYS A 225 24.47 -12.79 -36.14
CA LYS A 225 25.75 -12.97 -35.43
C LYS A 225 26.96 -12.72 -36.32
N LYS A 226 26.91 -13.20 -37.57
CA LYS A 226 27.99 -13.00 -38.55
C LYS A 226 28.06 -11.56 -39.06
N MET A 227 26.93 -10.88 -39.21
CA MET A 227 26.89 -9.47 -39.61
C MET A 227 27.41 -8.56 -38.49
N LEU A 228 26.98 -8.79 -37.25
CA LEU A 228 27.46 -8.03 -36.08
C LEU A 228 28.96 -8.19 -35.90
N GLY A 229 29.48 -9.42 -35.95
CA GLY A 229 30.92 -9.65 -35.87
C GLY A 229 31.71 -8.98 -37.00
N ALA A 230 31.12 -8.84 -38.19
CA ALA A 230 31.75 -8.11 -39.29
C ALA A 230 31.79 -6.59 -39.04
N PHE A 231 30.72 -6.00 -38.51
CA PHE A 231 30.70 -4.57 -38.18
C PHE A 231 31.59 -4.24 -36.97
N GLU A 232 31.64 -5.13 -35.98
CA GLU A 232 32.56 -5.04 -34.84
C GLU A 232 34.02 -5.13 -35.30
N GLN A 233 34.36 -6.11 -36.15
CA GLN A 233 35.70 -6.25 -36.73
C GLN A 233 36.12 -5.00 -37.54
N ALA A 234 35.16 -4.34 -38.18
CA ALA A 234 35.40 -3.09 -38.89
C ALA A 234 35.54 -1.87 -37.95
N GLY A 235 35.31 -2.01 -36.64
CA GLY A 235 35.33 -0.91 -35.68
C GLY A 235 34.25 0.13 -35.98
N TYR A 236 33.08 -0.31 -36.46
CA TYR A 236 31.93 0.54 -36.72
C TYR A 236 31.29 0.98 -35.39
N THR A 237 31.02 2.28 -35.21
CA THR A 237 30.59 2.85 -33.93
C THR A 237 29.11 3.27 -33.92
N ALA A 238 28.56 3.54 -32.74
CA ALA A 238 27.19 4.08 -32.58
C ALA A 238 27.02 5.46 -33.25
N ASP A 239 28.06 6.30 -33.26
CA ASP A 239 28.04 7.58 -33.97
C ASP A 239 27.93 7.38 -35.49
N ASP A 240 28.66 6.40 -36.04
CA ASP A 240 28.56 6.03 -37.45
C ASP A 240 27.14 5.52 -37.77
N LEU A 241 26.55 4.69 -36.90
CA LEU A 241 25.18 4.18 -37.03
C LEU A 241 24.14 5.30 -37.10
N ALA A 242 24.25 6.31 -36.22
CA ALA A 242 23.33 7.45 -36.19
C ALA A 242 23.43 8.32 -37.46
N ILE A 243 24.65 8.58 -37.92
CA ILE A 243 24.91 9.32 -39.17
C ILE A 243 24.32 8.57 -40.37
N ASP A 244 24.55 7.26 -40.42
CA ASP A 244 24.11 6.41 -41.53
C ASP A 244 22.59 6.28 -41.58
N ASN A 245 21.92 6.03 -40.44
CA ASN A 245 20.46 5.94 -40.40
C ASN A 245 19.76 7.27 -40.77
N ALA A 246 20.35 8.41 -40.44
CA ALA A 246 19.81 9.72 -40.82
C ALA A 246 19.80 9.95 -42.35
N SER A 247 20.66 9.25 -43.11
CA SER A 247 20.74 9.38 -44.57
C SER A 247 19.50 8.86 -45.32
N GLY A 248 18.69 8.02 -44.68
CA GLY A 248 17.46 7.44 -45.26
C GLY A 248 16.20 8.29 -45.11
N GLY A 249 16.26 9.46 -44.44
CA GLY A 249 15.12 10.37 -44.29
C GLY A 249 13.99 9.89 -43.36
N GLY A 250 14.16 8.76 -42.67
CA GLY A 250 13.26 8.28 -41.62
C GLY A 250 13.89 8.42 -40.24
N GLU A 251 13.07 8.61 -39.20
CA GLU A 251 13.51 8.43 -37.81
C GLU A 251 14.13 7.03 -37.69
N ALA A 252 15.32 6.96 -37.08
CA ALA A 252 15.98 5.70 -36.79
C ALA A 252 14.97 4.78 -36.09
N ALA A 253 14.70 3.61 -36.67
CA ALA A 253 13.92 2.60 -35.97
C ALA A 253 14.63 2.35 -34.63
N SER A 254 13.91 2.54 -33.54
CA SER A 254 14.45 2.42 -32.18
C SER A 254 15.16 1.08 -32.02
N ALA A 255 16.35 1.12 -31.43
CA ALA A 255 17.29 0.00 -31.38
C ALA A 255 16.83 -1.21 -30.53
N ASP A 256 15.69 -1.10 -29.86
CA ASP A 256 15.23 -2.10 -28.89
C ASP A 256 14.01 -2.87 -29.42
N SER A 257 14.26 -3.79 -30.35
CA SER A 257 13.25 -4.79 -30.75
C SER A 257 13.03 -5.89 -29.70
N LYS A 258 13.90 -5.98 -28.69
CA LYS A 258 13.83 -6.98 -27.61
C LYS A 258 13.77 -6.31 -26.24
N PRO A 259 13.09 -6.91 -25.26
CA PRO A 259 13.01 -6.37 -23.91
C PRO A 259 14.38 -6.43 -23.23
N ARG A 260 14.82 -5.28 -22.71
CA ARG A 260 16.01 -5.16 -21.88
C ARG A 260 15.72 -4.28 -20.67
N PHE A 261 16.14 -4.73 -19.49
CA PHE A 261 16.03 -3.98 -18.24
C PHE A 261 17.33 -4.02 -17.47
N THR A 262 17.78 -2.89 -16.93
CA THR A 262 18.93 -2.84 -16.01
C THR A 262 18.44 -2.46 -14.63
N ILE A 263 18.65 -3.32 -13.63
CA ILE A 263 18.09 -3.17 -12.29
C ILE A 263 19.17 -3.40 -11.22
N PRO A 264 19.57 -2.36 -10.46
CA PRO A 264 20.43 -2.52 -9.29
C PRO A 264 19.64 -3.03 -8.08
N VAL A 265 20.15 -4.07 -7.42
CA VAL A 265 19.66 -4.56 -6.13
C VAL A 265 20.78 -4.44 -5.11
N GLU A 266 20.50 -3.77 -4.00
CA GLU A 266 21.45 -3.55 -2.92
C GLU A 266 21.12 -4.41 -1.71
N TYR A 267 22.14 -5.04 -1.13
CA TYR A 267 22.07 -5.82 0.10
C TYR A 267 23.01 -5.18 1.11
N ARG A 268 22.47 -4.57 2.16
CA ARG A 268 23.26 -3.90 3.21
C ARG A 268 22.94 -4.49 4.57
N LEU A 269 23.96 -4.72 5.39
CA LEU A 269 23.76 -5.01 6.80
C LEU A 269 23.56 -3.70 7.56
N ASP A 270 22.50 -3.64 8.35
CA ASP A 270 22.22 -2.54 9.26
C ASP A 270 21.99 -3.12 10.65
N GLU A 271 23.03 -2.98 11.47
CA GLU A 271 23.16 -3.60 12.81
C GLU A 271 22.88 -5.11 12.80
N ASP A 272 21.69 -5.51 13.22
CA ASP A 272 21.23 -6.90 13.34
C ASP A 272 20.19 -7.32 12.30
N SER A 273 20.09 -6.54 11.21
CA SER A 273 19.16 -6.77 10.11
C SER A 273 19.83 -6.69 8.74
N LEU A 274 19.21 -7.32 7.74
CA LEU A 274 19.54 -7.19 6.33
C LEU A 274 18.56 -6.20 5.70
N MET A 275 19.08 -5.16 5.05
CA MET A 275 18.33 -4.27 4.17
C MET A 275 18.50 -4.67 2.71
N VAL A 276 17.38 -4.79 2.00
CA VAL A 276 17.33 -5.08 0.57
C VAL A 276 16.64 -3.95 -0.16
N SER A 277 17.33 -3.26 -1.06
CA SER A 277 16.80 -2.05 -1.69
C SER A 277 16.98 -2.01 -3.21
N VAL A 278 16.06 -1.36 -3.91
CA VAL A 278 16.12 -1.09 -5.35
C VAL A 278 15.88 0.41 -5.58
N PRO A 279 16.90 1.18 -6.01
CA PRO A 279 16.72 2.57 -6.41
C PRO A 279 16.11 2.64 -7.82
N LEU A 280 14.79 2.87 -7.93
CA LEU A 280 14.10 2.80 -9.24
C LEU A 280 14.53 3.92 -10.21
N GLU A 281 15.06 5.03 -9.70
CA GLU A 281 15.67 6.08 -10.54
C GLU A 281 16.84 5.58 -11.41
N GLN A 282 17.52 4.50 -11.01
CA GLN A 282 18.62 3.89 -11.77
C GLN A 282 18.16 2.74 -12.66
N VAL A 283 16.86 2.39 -12.62
CA VAL A 283 16.32 1.35 -13.47
C VAL A 283 16.16 1.89 -14.88
N THR A 284 16.69 1.15 -15.85
CA THR A 284 16.51 1.44 -17.27
C THR A 284 15.66 0.37 -17.93
N GLU A 285 14.75 0.77 -18.81
CA GLU A 285 13.88 -0.10 -19.61
C GLU A 285 13.99 0.25 -21.09
N SER A 286 13.78 -0.74 -21.95
CA SER A 286 13.61 -0.53 -23.40
C SER A 286 12.31 0.19 -23.73
N ASP A 287 12.32 1.11 -24.70
CA ASP A 287 11.18 1.99 -25.01
C ASP A 287 9.85 1.27 -25.31
N SER A 288 9.93 0.09 -25.96
CA SER A 288 8.77 -0.69 -26.37
C SER A 288 8.24 -1.65 -25.29
N TYR A 289 8.90 -1.72 -24.14
CA TYR A 289 8.60 -2.68 -23.06
C TYR A 289 8.54 -1.97 -21.71
N ARG A 290 7.36 -1.97 -21.09
CA ARG A 290 7.09 -1.19 -19.88
C ARG A 290 7.06 -2.08 -18.66
N LEU A 291 7.96 -1.82 -17.70
CA LEU A 291 7.97 -2.52 -16.41
C LEU A 291 6.65 -2.29 -15.67
N ARG A 292 6.02 -3.37 -15.24
CA ARG A 292 4.74 -3.36 -14.51
C ARG A 292 4.97 -3.58 -13.02
N SER A 293 5.70 -4.63 -12.66
CA SER A 293 5.97 -4.97 -11.26
C SER A 293 7.32 -5.65 -11.07
N MET A 294 7.78 -5.65 -9.82
CA MET A 294 9.00 -6.32 -9.37
C MET A 294 8.71 -7.18 -8.13
N GLU A 295 9.25 -8.39 -8.07
CA GLU A 295 9.20 -9.28 -6.91
C GLU A 295 10.62 -9.44 -6.37
N LEU A 296 10.81 -9.14 -5.08
CA LEU A 296 12.12 -9.19 -4.44
C LEU A 296 12.25 -10.44 -3.57
N LEU A 297 13.33 -11.18 -3.76
CA LEU A 297 13.74 -12.33 -2.93
C LEU A 297 12.60 -13.29 -2.60
N ARG A 298 11.88 -13.75 -3.63
CA ARG A 298 10.67 -14.58 -3.51
C ARG A 298 10.82 -15.77 -2.57
N TYR A 299 12.03 -16.33 -2.44
CA TYR A 299 12.30 -17.54 -1.67
C TYR A 299 13.29 -17.32 -0.51
N PHE A 300 13.47 -16.08 -0.05
CA PHE A 300 14.32 -15.82 1.11
C PHE A 300 13.83 -16.60 2.33
N GLY A 301 14.72 -17.42 2.90
CA GLY A 301 14.42 -18.23 4.07
C GLY A 301 13.25 -19.21 3.88
N ALA A 302 12.95 -19.61 2.63
CA ALA A 302 11.86 -20.53 2.33
C ALA A 302 12.06 -21.90 3.01
N ALA A 303 10.96 -22.49 3.48
CA ALA A 303 10.97 -23.70 4.29
C ALA A 303 10.53 -24.93 3.49
N GLY A 304 11.30 -26.01 3.57
CA GLY A 304 11.02 -27.27 2.88
C GLY A 304 9.90 -28.11 3.51
N THR A 305 9.65 -29.28 2.94
CA THR A 305 8.55 -30.19 3.33
C THR A 305 8.71 -30.83 4.71
N ASN A 306 9.93 -30.91 5.24
CA ASN A 306 10.20 -31.50 6.55
C ASN A 306 10.18 -30.47 7.69
N GLU A 307 10.09 -29.18 7.36
CA GLU A 307 10.11 -28.11 8.34
C GLU A 307 8.72 -27.83 8.92
N GLN A 308 8.68 -27.32 10.15
CA GLN A 308 7.46 -27.06 10.91
C GLN A 308 7.46 -25.61 11.40
N GLY A 309 6.28 -24.97 11.36
CA GLY A 309 6.12 -23.57 11.72
C GLY A 309 5.00 -22.92 10.92
N TYR A 310 5.14 -21.64 10.60
CA TYR A 310 4.12 -20.89 9.87
C TYR A 310 4.71 -19.67 9.16
N MET A 311 3.99 -19.18 8.15
CA MET A 311 4.16 -17.86 7.57
C MET A 311 3.16 -16.90 8.24
N PHE A 312 3.62 -15.72 8.61
CA PHE A 312 2.79 -14.63 9.08
C PHE A 312 2.50 -13.66 7.91
N VAL A 313 1.22 -13.33 7.73
CA VAL A 313 0.75 -12.37 6.74
C VAL A 313 -0.13 -11.30 7.39
N PRO A 314 -0.09 -10.04 6.92
CA PRO A 314 -0.71 -8.90 7.60
C PRO A 314 -2.22 -8.76 7.31
N ASP A 315 -2.94 -9.87 7.19
CA ASP A 315 -4.38 -9.90 6.87
C ASP A 315 -5.25 -9.45 8.05
N GLY A 316 -5.78 -8.23 7.96
CA GLY A 316 -6.57 -7.62 9.04
C GLY A 316 -5.79 -7.52 10.34
N SER A 317 -6.26 -8.19 11.40
CA SER A 317 -5.55 -8.26 12.68
C SER A 317 -4.23 -9.05 12.60
N GLY A 318 -4.10 -9.92 11.58
CA GLY A 318 -2.98 -10.81 11.34
C GLY A 318 -3.44 -12.25 11.14
N SER A 319 -2.81 -12.96 10.20
CA SER A 319 -3.10 -14.36 9.89
C SER A 319 -1.83 -15.21 9.82
N LEU A 320 -1.98 -16.49 10.16
CA LEU A 320 -0.94 -17.51 10.01
C LEU A 320 -1.33 -18.50 8.93
N ILE A 321 -0.37 -18.87 8.10
CA ILE A 321 -0.43 -20.00 7.16
C ILE A 321 0.56 -21.03 7.68
N MET A 322 0.09 -22.18 8.16
CA MET A 322 0.94 -23.25 8.66
C MET A 322 1.76 -23.83 7.51
N LEU A 323 3.05 -24.09 7.76
CA LEU A 323 3.91 -24.72 6.75
C LEU A 323 3.35 -26.10 6.41
N ASN A 324 3.34 -26.44 5.12
CA ASN A 324 2.94 -27.77 4.65
C ASN A 324 1.49 -28.16 5.05
N ASN A 325 0.56 -27.19 5.16
CA ASN A 325 -0.83 -27.43 5.61
C ASN A 325 -1.70 -28.28 4.66
N GLY A 326 -1.18 -28.65 3.48
CA GLY A 326 -1.85 -29.53 2.51
C GLY A 326 -2.96 -28.88 1.68
N LYS A 327 -3.18 -27.56 1.81
CA LYS A 327 -4.21 -26.80 1.08
C LYS A 327 -3.81 -26.46 -0.37
N VAL A 328 -3.30 -27.45 -1.11
CA VAL A 328 -2.68 -27.27 -2.44
C VAL A 328 -3.65 -26.81 -3.55
N LYS A 329 -4.96 -26.83 -3.29
CA LYS A 329 -6.01 -26.37 -4.22
C LYS A 329 -6.45 -24.93 -3.96
N GLU A 330 -6.08 -24.36 -2.82
CA GLU A 330 -6.42 -22.98 -2.48
C GLU A 330 -5.55 -22.02 -3.29
N GLU A 331 -6.10 -20.83 -3.56
CA GLU A 331 -5.36 -19.77 -4.24
C GLU A 331 -4.19 -19.29 -3.38
N GLN A 332 -3.16 -18.75 -4.05
CA GLN A 332 -2.07 -18.08 -3.37
C GLN A 332 -2.64 -16.90 -2.55
N TYR A 333 -2.12 -16.70 -1.35
CA TYR A 333 -2.44 -15.50 -0.60
C TYR A 333 -1.76 -14.29 -1.28
N VAL A 334 -2.54 -13.26 -1.60
CA VAL A 334 -2.02 -11.98 -2.10
C VAL A 334 -2.85 -10.85 -1.52
N GLN A 335 -2.20 -9.92 -0.80
CA GLN A 335 -2.85 -8.70 -0.34
C GLN A 335 -1.98 -7.47 -0.56
N ARG A 336 -2.59 -6.40 -1.05
CA ARG A 336 -1.95 -5.09 -1.19
C ARG A 336 -1.90 -4.38 0.16
N ILE A 337 -0.75 -3.80 0.49
CA ILE A 337 -0.57 -3.02 1.70
C ILE A 337 -1.42 -1.73 1.61
N TYR A 338 -2.00 -1.36 2.76
CA TYR A 338 -2.97 -0.27 2.92
C TYR A 338 -4.22 -0.42 2.05
N GLY A 339 -4.60 -1.65 1.70
CA GLY A 339 -5.78 -1.97 0.90
C GLY A 339 -5.62 -1.63 -0.59
N THR A 340 -6.72 -1.74 -1.34
CA THR A 340 -6.76 -1.45 -2.78
C THR A 340 -6.68 0.06 -3.05
N ASP A 341 -6.04 0.45 -4.16
CA ASP A 341 -6.11 1.83 -4.65
C ASP A 341 -7.55 2.12 -5.14
N PRO A 342 -8.29 3.06 -4.52
CA PRO A 342 -9.64 3.37 -4.96
C PRO A 342 -9.66 4.02 -6.35
N ASN A 343 -8.53 4.53 -6.86
CA ASN A 343 -8.43 5.11 -8.20
C ASN A 343 -8.35 4.03 -9.29
N HIS A 344 -9.39 3.20 -9.35
CA HIS A 344 -9.59 2.11 -10.30
C HIS A 344 -10.98 2.21 -10.93
N ASN A 345 -11.09 2.09 -12.25
CA ASN A 345 -12.34 2.35 -12.97
C ASN A 345 -13.29 1.14 -13.03
N SER A 346 -13.09 0.11 -12.19
CA SER A 346 -14.02 -1.02 -12.15
C SER A 346 -15.25 -0.70 -11.31
N ALA A 347 -16.42 -0.87 -11.94
CA ALA A 347 -17.70 -0.75 -11.28
C ALA A 347 -18.01 -1.94 -10.34
N SER A 348 -17.29 -3.06 -10.44
CA SER A 348 -17.52 -4.26 -9.63
C SER A 348 -16.40 -4.47 -8.61
N ARG A 349 -16.75 -4.97 -7.43
CA ARG A 349 -15.78 -5.39 -6.43
C ARG A 349 -15.58 -6.90 -6.49
N GLY A 350 -14.33 -7.34 -6.42
CA GLY A 350 -13.98 -8.74 -6.17
C GLY A 350 -14.27 -9.15 -4.73
N GLN A 351 -13.44 -10.04 -4.20
CA GLN A 351 -13.55 -10.50 -2.82
C GLN A 351 -13.46 -9.34 -1.82
N VAL A 352 -14.35 -9.32 -0.84
CA VAL A 352 -14.30 -8.38 0.29
C VAL A 352 -13.33 -8.93 1.32
N ALA A 353 -12.31 -8.16 1.65
CA ALA A 353 -11.23 -8.55 2.55
C ALA A 353 -10.93 -7.42 3.53
N GLU A 354 -10.46 -7.78 4.72
CA GLU A 354 -9.86 -6.84 5.66
C GLU A 354 -8.56 -6.28 5.07
N PRO A 355 -8.32 -4.95 5.09
CA PRO A 355 -7.11 -4.37 4.53
C PRO A 355 -5.85 -4.84 5.26
N ALA A 356 -4.77 -5.08 4.51
CA ALA A 356 -3.44 -5.26 5.10
C ALA A 356 -2.89 -3.91 5.60
N ARG A 357 -3.09 -3.59 6.88
CA ARG A 357 -2.79 -2.26 7.43
C ARG A 357 -1.34 -2.04 7.85
N MET A 358 -0.52 -3.09 7.82
CA MET A 358 0.88 -3.05 8.25
C MET A 358 1.80 -3.58 7.14
N PRO A 359 2.92 -2.90 6.86
CA PRO A 359 3.85 -3.27 5.80
C PRO A 359 4.83 -4.38 6.26
N VAL A 360 4.30 -5.48 6.80
CA VAL A 360 5.11 -6.54 7.44
C VAL A 360 4.67 -7.94 7.02
N PHE A 361 5.62 -8.88 7.01
CA PHE A 361 5.37 -10.31 6.81
C PHE A 361 6.53 -11.12 7.39
N GLY A 362 6.36 -12.41 7.64
CA GLY A 362 7.46 -13.19 8.23
C GLY A 362 7.27 -14.69 8.15
N MET A 363 8.26 -15.43 8.59
CA MET A 363 8.19 -16.89 8.66
C MET A 363 8.91 -17.39 9.91
N LYS A 364 8.30 -18.41 10.54
CA LYS A 364 8.93 -19.26 11.55
C LYS A 364 9.16 -20.63 10.94
N SER A 365 10.37 -21.15 11.07
CA SER A 365 10.70 -22.55 10.77
C SER A 365 11.59 -23.14 11.86
N GLY A 366 11.11 -24.19 12.53
CA GLY A 366 11.82 -24.80 13.65
C GLY A 366 11.97 -23.82 14.82
N ASP A 367 13.20 -23.61 15.28
CA ASP A 367 13.59 -22.71 16.38
C ASP A 367 14.01 -21.30 15.93
N GLY A 368 13.93 -21.02 14.63
CA GLY A 368 14.31 -19.74 14.03
C GLY A 368 13.13 -19.09 13.31
N ALA A 369 13.16 -17.77 13.25
CA ALA A 369 12.19 -16.99 12.53
C ALA A 369 12.82 -15.72 11.95
N TRP A 370 12.13 -15.10 11.01
CA TRP A 370 12.47 -13.77 10.52
C TRP A 370 11.20 -12.95 10.29
N LEU A 371 11.33 -11.63 10.44
CA LEU A 371 10.32 -10.63 10.14
C LEU A 371 10.88 -9.70 9.06
N ALA A 372 10.11 -9.51 7.99
CA ALA A 372 10.35 -8.51 6.97
C ALA A 372 9.46 -7.27 7.21
N ILE A 373 10.05 -6.09 7.10
CA ILE A 373 9.36 -4.79 7.16
C ILE A 373 9.65 -4.06 5.84
N ILE A 374 8.62 -3.67 5.11
CA ILE A 374 8.73 -2.87 3.89
C ILE A 374 8.85 -1.39 4.33
N GLU A 375 10.05 -0.82 4.24
CA GLU A 375 10.32 0.56 4.72
C GLU A 375 10.00 1.62 3.68
N GLU A 376 10.25 1.32 2.40
CA GLU A 376 10.02 2.23 1.27
C GLU A 376 9.29 1.50 0.14
N GLY A 377 8.35 2.19 -0.51
CA GLY A 377 7.49 1.59 -1.53
C GLY A 377 6.34 0.75 -0.95
N ASP A 378 6.08 0.84 0.35
CA ASP A 378 5.04 0.05 1.03
C ASP A 378 3.63 0.29 0.46
N ALA A 379 3.26 1.52 0.06
CA ALA A 379 1.92 1.81 -0.47
C ALA A 379 1.68 1.23 -1.88
N ILE A 380 2.75 0.87 -2.60
CA ILE A 380 2.72 0.17 -3.89
C ILE A 380 3.08 -1.31 -3.76
N ALA A 381 3.29 -1.80 -2.53
CA ALA A 381 3.65 -3.19 -2.26
C ALA A 381 2.42 -4.08 -2.03
N SER A 382 2.61 -5.37 -2.30
CA SER A 382 1.73 -6.46 -1.89
C SER A 382 2.55 -7.55 -1.21
N VAL A 383 1.95 -8.23 -0.23
CA VAL A 383 2.51 -9.43 0.40
C VAL A 383 1.86 -10.64 -0.24
N SER A 384 2.69 -11.57 -0.69
CA SER A 384 2.27 -12.82 -1.32
C SER A 384 2.83 -14.01 -0.56
N ALA A 385 2.04 -15.07 -0.37
CA ALA A 385 2.47 -16.29 0.31
C ALA A 385 1.87 -17.55 -0.31
N ASP A 386 2.67 -18.61 -0.43
CA ASP A 386 2.19 -19.93 -0.84
C ASP A 386 2.89 -21.07 -0.10
N ILE A 387 2.21 -22.21 -0.05
CA ILE A 387 2.67 -23.43 0.64
C ILE A 387 3.44 -24.36 -0.30
N SER A 388 4.18 -25.30 0.28
CA SER A 388 4.77 -26.40 -0.48
C SER A 388 3.69 -27.31 -1.11
N GLY A 389 4.07 -28.02 -2.18
CA GLY A 389 3.23 -29.05 -2.80
C GLY A 389 2.39 -28.58 -4.00
N LYS A 390 2.45 -27.29 -4.35
CA LYS A 390 1.71 -26.70 -5.48
C LYS A 390 2.56 -26.59 -6.73
N GLN A 391 3.45 -25.59 -6.76
CA GLN A 391 4.39 -25.35 -7.86
C GLN A 391 5.77 -25.94 -7.55
N ASN A 392 6.17 -25.97 -6.28
CA ASN A 392 7.45 -26.46 -5.79
C ASN A 392 7.31 -27.08 -4.39
N SER A 393 8.42 -27.55 -3.81
CA SER A 393 8.47 -28.19 -2.49
C SER A 393 8.72 -27.22 -1.32
N TYR A 394 8.55 -25.91 -1.51
CA TYR A 394 8.88 -24.88 -0.53
C TYR A 394 7.69 -23.99 -0.17
N ASN A 395 7.59 -23.70 1.12
CA ASN A 395 6.72 -22.66 1.65
C ASN A 395 7.46 -21.32 1.58
N HIS A 396 6.81 -20.27 1.08
CA HIS A 396 7.47 -18.99 0.85
C HIS A 396 6.50 -17.81 0.98
N VAL A 397 7.01 -16.70 1.52
CA VAL A 397 6.29 -15.42 1.66
C VAL A 397 7.22 -14.28 1.29
N PHE A 398 6.73 -13.33 0.49
CA PHE A 398 7.55 -12.29 -0.13
C PHE A 398 6.74 -11.04 -0.48
N SER A 399 7.45 -9.97 -0.82
CA SER A 399 6.86 -8.71 -1.29
C SER A 399 6.97 -8.54 -2.81
N SER A 400 5.91 -8.03 -3.42
CA SER A 400 5.88 -7.58 -4.81
C SER A 400 5.48 -6.10 -4.89
N PHE A 401 5.99 -5.36 -5.87
CA PHE A 401 5.82 -3.91 -6.00
C PHE A 401 5.26 -3.55 -7.37
N ALA A 402 4.10 -2.88 -7.40
CA ALA A 402 3.51 -2.36 -8.63
C ALA A 402 4.11 -0.99 -8.96
N VAL A 403 5.17 -0.98 -9.78
CA VAL A 403 5.96 0.23 -10.10
C VAL A 403 5.29 1.15 -11.11
N ARG A 404 4.14 0.74 -11.67
CA ARG A 404 3.28 1.56 -12.54
C ARG A 404 1.82 1.44 -12.13
N GLY A 405 1.05 2.47 -12.45
CA GLY A 405 -0.41 2.40 -12.41
C GLY A 405 -0.95 1.52 -13.52
N GLU A 406 -2.00 0.76 -13.23
CA GLU A 406 -2.68 -0.11 -14.19
C GLU A 406 -4.19 0.13 -14.12
N ASP A 407 -4.86 0.09 -15.27
CA ASP A 407 -6.32 0.16 -15.38
C ASP A 407 -6.79 -0.56 -16.64
N MET A 408 -8.09 -0.80 -16.75
CA MET A 408 -8.71 -1.43 -17.91
C MET A 408 -9.58 -0.42 -18.65
N LEU A 409 -9.36 -0.30 -19.96
CA LEU A 409 -10.25 0.45 -20.87
C LEU A 409 -11.13 -0.52 -21.66
N GLU A 410 -12.44 -0.41 -21.47
CA GLU A 410 -13.43 -1.14 -22.27
C GLU A 410 -13.86 -0.30 -23.49
N LEU A 411 -13.61 -0.81 -24.69
CA LEU A 411 -14.05 -0.22 -25.96
C LEU A 411 -15.23 -1.01 -26.54
N TYR A 412 -16.36 -0.33 -26.64
CA TYR A 412 -17.59 -0.90 -27.20
C TYR A 412 -17.66 -0.64 -28.70
N THR A 413 -17.57 -1.71 -29.50
CA THR A 413 -17.76 -1.67 -30.96
C THR A 413 -19.00 -2.48 -31.34
N GLY A 414 -20.16 -1.81 -31.33
CA GLY A 414 -21.45 -2.45 -31.57
C GLY A 414 -21.85 -3.35 -30.40
N SER A 415 -21.72 -4.68 -30.59
CA SER A 415 -21.98 -5.69 -29.55
C SER A 415 -20.71 -6.35 -29.01
N THR A 416 -19.54 -5.96 -29.52
CA THR A 416 -18.24 -6.49 -29.09
C THR A 416 -17.63 -5.53 -28.06
N VAL A 417 -17.19 -6.08 -26.92
CA VAL A 417 -16.37 -5.36 -25.95
C VAL A 417 -14.92 -5.77 -26.18
N GLN A 418 -14.05 -4.78 -26.42
CA GLN A 418 -12.60 -4.97 -26.43
C GLN A 418 -12.02 -4.39 -25.14
N GLU A 419 -11.34 -5.20 -24.36
CA GLU A 419 -10.66 -4.77 -23.13
C GLU A 419 -9.18 -4.50 -23.42
N ILE A 420 -8.72 -3.30 -23.11
CA ILE A 420 -7.31 -2.89 -23.26
C ILE A 420 -6.76 -2.58 -21.87
N GLN A 421 -5.73 -3.31 -21.44
CA GLN A 421 -5.03 -3.02 -20.19
C GLN A 421 -4.02 -1.90 -20.42
N LEU A 422 -4.17 -0.81 -19.67
CA LEU A 422 -3.33 0.39 -19.77
C LEU A 422 -2.34 0.42 -18.61
N LEU A 423 -1.10 0.82 -18.89
CA LEU A 423 -0.11 1.19 -17.87
C LEU A 423 0.12 2.70 -17.91
N SER A 424 0.39 3.29 -16.75
CA SER A 424 0.82 4.70 -16.68
C SER A 424 2.12 4.92 -17.45
N ASP A 425 2.27 6.06 -18.14
CA ASP A 425 3.47 6.39 -18.93
C ASP A 425 4.73 6.58 -18.09
N LYS A 426 4.58 7.03 -16.83
CA LYS A 426 5.66 7.11 -15.86
C LYS A 426 5.77 5.84 -15.03
N MET A 427 6.99 5.48 -14.66
CA MET A 427 7.32 4.54 -13.58
C MET A 427 7.51 5.32 -12.29
N TYR A 428 7.24 4.70 -11.15
CA TYR A 428 7.63 5.23 -9.86
C TYR A 428 9.16 5.36 -9.79
N ASP A 429 9.65 6.52 -9.36
CA ASP A 429 11.07 6.91 -9.40
C ASP A 429 11.73 6.95 -8.02
N GLY A 430 11.03 6.51 -6.95
CA GLY A 430 11.60 6.39 -5.61
C GLY A 430 12.28 5.06 -5.32
N HIS A 431 12.53 4.78 -4.05
CA HIS A 431 13.18 3.54 -3.60
C HIS A 431 12.17 2.47 -3.20
N LEU A 432 12.54 1.22 -3.41
CA LEU A 432 11.91 0.07 -2.78
C LEU A 432 12.87 -0.46 -1.72
N SER A 433 12.38 -0.75 -0.51
CA SER A 433 13.26 -1.18 0.58
C SER A 433 12.57 -2.15 1.53
N VAL A 434 13.20 -3.30 1.78
CA VAL A 434 12.70 -4.36 2.67
C VAL A 434 13.78 -4.76 3.67
N ARG A 435 13.46 -4.63 4.96
CA ARG A 435 14.32 -5.00 6.08
C ARG A 435 13.96 -6.37 6.62
N TYR A 436 14.92 -7.27 6.68
CA TYR A 436 14.80 -8.60 7.30
C TYR A 436 15.52 -8.64 8.64
N SER A 437 14.79 -8.93 9.70
CA SER A 437 15.30 -9.10 11.06
C SER A 437 15.10 -10.54 11.53
N PHE A 438 16.08 -11.08 12.25
CA PHE A 438 16.15 -12.51 12.58
C PHE A 438 15.90 -12.76 14.07
N LEU A 439 15.09 -13.77 14.38
CA LEU A 439 14.73 -14.20 15.72
C LEU A 439 15.10 -15.68 15.93
N SER A 440 15.38 -16.06 17.17
CA SER A 440 15.73 -17.44 17.53
C SER A 440 15.19 -17.82 18.91
N GLY A 441 15.10 -19.12 19.19
CA GLY A 441 14.68 -19.64 20.50
C GLY A 441 13.25 -19.27 20.85
N GLY A 442 13.01 -18.87 22.10
CA GLY A 442 11.67 -18.49 22.59
C GLY A 442 11.09 -17.25 21.91
N ASP A 443 11.94 -16.39 21.33
CA ASP A 443 11.51 -15.20 20.58
C ASP A 443 11.15 -15.51 19.13
N ALA A 444 11.43 -16.71 18.62
CA ALA A 444 11.06 -17.13 17.26
C ALA A 444 9.55 -17.44 17.16
N THR A 445 8.72 -16.45 17.45
CA THR A 445 7.25 -16.53 17.44
C THR A 445 6.65 -15.29 16.76
N TYR A 446 5.36 -15.31 16.38
CA TYR A 446 4.70 -14.13 15.82
C TYR A 446 4.58 -13.01 16.87
N SER A 447 4.49 -13.38 18.16
CA SER A 447 4.59 -12.44 19.27
C SER A 447 5.97 -11.78 19.35
N GLY A 448 7.05 -12.55 19.13
CA GLY A 448 8.40 -12.02 19.02
C GLY A 448 8.57 -11.10 17.81
N MET A 449 8.01 -11.46 16.66
CA MET A 449 7.97 -10.59 15.47
C MET A 449 7.24 -9.27 15.75
N ALA A 450 6.04 -9.31 16.35
CA ALA A 450 5.28 -8.10 16.70
C ALA A 450 6.07 -7.19 17.66
N ARG A 451 6.72 -7.78 18.66
CA ARG A 451 7.60 -7.05 19.60
C ARG A 451 8.79 -6.40 18.89
N LEU A 452 9.42 -7.08 17.92
CA LEU A 452 10.52 -6.54 17.14
C LEU A 452 10.06 -5.33 16.32
N TYR A 453 8.89 -5.41 15.67
CA TYR A 453 8.32 -4.30 14.91
C TYR A 453 7.96 -3.11 15.82
N GLN A 454 7.29 -3.37 16.94
CA GLN A 454 6.95 -2.36 17.94
C GLN A 454 8.20 -1.63 18.46
N GLN A 455 9.23 -2.39 18.88
CA GLN A 455 10.49 -1.81 19.39
C GLN A 455 11.13 -0.86 18.38
N ARG A 456 11.12 -1.22 17.09
CA ARG A 456 11.63 -0.35 16.03
C ARG A 456 10.82 0.94 15.91
N LEU A 457 9.48 0.86 15.91
CA LEU A 457 8.62 2.05 15.89
C LEU A 457 8.84 2.95 17.11
N VAL A 458 9.10 2.39 18.29
CA VAL A 458 9.47 3.16 19.49
C VAL A 458 10.83 3.84 19.33
N GLN A 459 11.85 3.12 18.83
CA GLN A 459 13.20 3.67 18.59
C GLN A 459 13.16 4.81 17.57
N GLU A 460 12.33 4.69 16.54
CA GLU A 460 12.06 5.71 15.53
C GLU A 460 11.15 6.85 16.02
N LYS A 461 10.69 6.78 17.29
CA LYS A 461 9.75 7.74 17.93
C LYS A 461 8.41 7.86 17.21
N LYS A 462 8.02 6.82 16.48
CA LYS A 462 6.72 6.67 15.82
C LYS A 462 5.64 6.16 16.76
N LEU A 463 6.02 5.53 17.88
CA LEU A 463 5.10 5.16 18.96
C LEU A 463 5.58 5.73 20.30
N THR A 464 4.68 6.39 21.02
CA THR A 464 4.95 6.97 22.34
C THR A 464 4.07 6.30 23.39
N PRO A 465 4.63 5.83 24.53
CA PRO A 465 3.81 5.19 25.56
C PRO A 465 2.62 6.05 25.99
N LEU A 466 1.49 5.41 26.26
CA LEU A 466 0.30 6.09 26.75
C LEU A 466 0.54 6.69 28.14
N ALA A 467 -0.12 7.81 28.41
CA ALA A 467 -0.20 8.36 29.76
C ALA A 467 -1.07 7.46 30.65
N GLU A 468 -0.68 7.35 31.93
CA GLU A 468 -1.45 6.64 32.96
C GLU A 468 -2.89 7.16 33.06
N SER A 469 -3.84 6.23 33.21
CA SER A 469 -5.27 6.50 33.39
C SER A 469 -5.91 5.31 34.09
N ASP A 470 -6.80 5.58 35.05
CA ASP A 470 -7.51 4.54 35.80
C ASP A 470 -8.62 3.84 35.00
N ARG A 471 -8.85 4.26 33.75
CA ARG A 471 -10.01 3.86 32.94
C ARG A 471 -9.67 3.69 31.47
N ILE A 472 -10.28 2.69 30.84
CA ILE A 472 -10.27 2.54 29.38
C ILE A 472 -11.22 3.58 28.73
N PRO A 473 -10.95 4.00 27.49
CA PRO A 473 -11.88 4.83 26.74
C PRO A 473 -13.22 4.14 26.47
N PHE A 474 -14.27 4.94 26.30
CA PHE A 474 -15.51 4.52 25.65
C PHE A 474 -15.69 5.34 24.38
N TYR A 475 -15.68 4.70 23.21
CA TYR A 475 -15.81 5.40 21.95
C TYR A 475 -17.27 5.49 21.53
N LEU A 476 -17.71 6.71 21.20
CA LEU A 476 -19.09 6.95 20.80
C LEU A 476 -19.14 7.80 19.53
N ASP A 477 -19.55 7.20 18.43
CA ASP A 477 -19.86 7.91 17.21
C ASP A 477 -21.28 8.49 17.34
N MET A 478 -21.39 9.80 17.47
CA MET A 478 -22.65 10.51 17.56
C MET A 478 -23.08 11.01 16.18
N LEU A 479 -24.17 10.47 15.65
CA LEU A 479 -24.75 10.89 14.38
C LEU A 479 -25.49 12.21 14.57
N GLY A 480 -24.86 13.29 14.11
CA GLY A 480 -25.36 14.65 14.19
C GLY A 480 -26.34 14.98 13.07
N GLY A 481 -25.83 15.40 11.90
CA GLY A 481 -26.65 15.82 10.77
C GLY A 481 -26.47 14.92 9.55
N VAL A 482 -27.57 14.55 8.89
CA VAL A 482 -27.58 13.82 7.61
C VAL A 482 -28.24 14.64 6.51
N ASP A 483 -27.83 14.45 5.26
CA ASP A 483 -28.54 15.06 4.14
C ASP A 483 -29.68 14.15 3.63
N LYS A 484 -30.90 14.71 3.59
CA LYS A 484 -32.11 13.99 3.23
C LYS A 484 -32.92 14.80 2.22
N GLN A 485 -33.46 14.12 1.21
CA GLN A 485 -34.40 14.73 0.30
C GLN A 485 -35.76 14.88 0.99
N ARG A 486 -36.26 16.11 1.06
CA ARG A 486 -37.61 16.45 1.53
C ARG A 486 -38.43 16.97 0.36
N SER A 487 -39.74 17.07 0.53
CA SER A 487 -40.62 17.69 -0.46
C SER A 487 -41.40 18.84 0.18
N PHE A 488 -41.54 19.94 -0.55
CA PHE A 488 -42.44 21.03 -0.20
C PHE A 488 -43.42 21.23 -1.34
N LEU A 489 -44.72 21.00 -1.10
CA LEU A 489 -45.77 21.05 -2.12
C LEU A 489 -45.46 20.18 -3.36
N GLY A 490 -44.83 19.01 -3.16
CA GLY A 490 -44.44 18.09 -4.23
C GLY A 490 -43.13 18.42 -4.94
N VAL A 491 -42.49 19.55 -4.62
CA VAL A 491 -41.16 19.90 -5.15
C VAL A 491 -40.08 19.34 -4.23
N PRO A 492 -39.23 18.41 -4.70
CA PRO A 492 -38.14 17.87 -3.90
C PRO A 492 -37.04 18.91 -3.67
N TYR A 493 -36.49 18.94 -2.45
CA TYR A 493 -35.32 19.74 -2.10
C TYR A 493 -34.45 18.99 -1.09
N HIS A 494 -33.15 19.30 -1.05
CA HIS A 494 -32.22 18.68 -0.10
C HIS A 494 -32.18 19.51 1.19
N ALA A 495 -32.38 18.85 2.33
CA ALA A 495 -32.29 19.45 3.65
C ALA A 495 -31.28 18.69 4.52
N VAL A 496 -30.67 19.40 5.47
CA VAL A 496 -29.95 18.75 6.56
C VAL A 496 -30.97 18.41 7.63
N VAL A 497 -31.02 17.15 8.03
CA VAL A 497 -31.89 16.64 9.09
C VAL A 497 -30.99 16.29 10.27
N SER A 498 -31.31 16.86 11.44
CA SER A 498 -30.63 16.52 12.68
C SER A 498 -31.14 15.16 13.18
N MET A 499 -30.21 14.26 13.41
CA MET A 499 -30.40 13.00 14.14
C MET A 499 -30.05 13.17 15.61
N THR A 500 -29.10 14.07 15.91
CA THR A 500 -28.73 14.48 17.28
C THR A 500 -28.21 15.91 17.26
N THR A 501 -28.71 16.77 18.15
CA THR A 501 -28.15 18.11 18.40
C THR A 501 -27.01 18.08 19.42
N PHE A 502 -26.23 19.16 19.54
CA PHE A 502 -25.16 19.24 20.53
C PHE A 502 -25.69 19.09 21.97
N ASP A 503 -26.82 19.74 22.29
CA ASP A 503 -27.47 19.62 23.60
C ASP A 503 -27.91 18.17 23.89
N GLN A 504 -28.52 17.51 22.91
CA GLN A 504 -28.94 16.10 23.05
C GLN A 504 -27.75 15.16 23.21
N ALA A 505 -26.63 15.44 22.54
CA ALA A 505 -25.40 14.69 22.74
C ALA A 505 -24.84 14.90 24.15
N GLY A 506 -24.96 16.12 24.70
CA GLY A 506 -24.67 16.44 26.10
C GLY A 506 -25.54 15.64 27.07
N ASP A 507 -26.86 15.59 26.84
CA ASP A 507 -27.79 14.80 27.66
C ASP A 507 -27.40 13.30 27.70
N ILE A 508 -27.05 12.72 26.55
CA ILE A 508 -26.59 11.32 26.46
C ILE A 508 -25.25 11.15 27.20
N ALA A 509 -24.30 12.08 27.02
CA ALA A 509 -23.00 12.06 27.68
C ALA A 509 -23.14 12.16 29.20
N GLY A 510 -23.93 13.11 29.70
CA GLY A 510 -24.21 13.28 31.13
C GLY A 510 -24.79 12.01 31.74
N LYS A 511 -25.78 11.39 31.08
CA LYS A 511 -26.34 10.12 31.55
C LYS A 511 -25.31 9.00 31.61
N LEU A 512 -24.46 8.84 30.58
CA LEU A 512 -23.37 7.87 30.57
C LEU A 512 -22.41 8.07 31.75
N VAL A 513 -22.04 9.32 32.04
CA VAL A 513 -21.17 9.67 33.16
C VAL A 513 -21.83 9.35 34.51
N GLU A 514 -23.12 9.68 34.68
CA GLU A 514 -23.91 9.33 35.86
C GLU A 514 -23.95 7.81 36.10
N ASP A 515 -24.07 7.02 35.03
CA ASP A 515 -24.11 5.57 35.08
C ASP A 515 -22.71 4.92 35.14
N GLY A 516 -21.65 5.71 35.29
CA GLY A 516 -20.28 5.24 35.56
C GLY A 516 -19.42 4.98 34.33
N VAL A 517 -19.81 5.49 33.16
CA VAL A 517 -18.98 5.50 31.94
C VAL A 517 -18.17 6.81 31.90
N SER A 518 -16.91 6.71 32.28
CA SER A 518 -15.93 7.80 32.24
C SER A 518 -15.03 7.70 31.01
N ASN A 519 -14.23 8.74 30.70
CA ASN A 519 -13.32 8.74 29.53
C ASN A 519 -14.07 8.54 28.18
N LEU A 520 -15.18 9.27 28.02
CA LEU A 520 -16.02 9.25 26.82
C LEU A 520 -15.34 9.97 25.66
N ARG A 521 -14.96 9.24 24.61
CA ARG A 521 -14.37 9.76 23.37
C ARG A 521 -15.46 9.87 22.32
N MET A 522 -16.12 11.02 22.27
CA MET A 522 -17.25 11.25 21.39
C MET A 522 -16.80 11.76 20.02
N ARG A 523 -16.96 10.95 18.97
CA ARG A 523 -16.80 11.38 17.59
C ARG A 523 -18.11 11.95 17.07
N TYR A 524 -18.14 13.23 16.68
CA TYR A 524 -19.38 13.87 16.22
C TYR A 524 -19.45 13.93 14.70
N LEU A 525 -20.31 13.11 14.11
CA LEU A 525 -20.49 12.98 12.66
C LEU A 525 -21.47 14.05 12.13
N GLY A 526 -21.13 14.66 11.00
CA GLY A 526 -22.03 15.56 10.29
C GLY A 526 -22.34 16.87 11.01
N TRP A 527 -21.36 17.43 11.71
CA TRP A 527 -21.50 18.70 12.44
C TRP A 527 -21.44 19.96 11.55
N PHE A 528 -20.93 19.85 10.33
CA PHE A 528 -20.73 20.99 9.43
C PHE A 528 -21.00 20.64 7.97
N GLY A 529 -21.24 21.67 7.16
CA GLY A 529 -21.08 21.57 5.71
C GLY A 529 -22.13 20.70 5.01
N LYS A 530 -23.34 20.56 5.53
CA LYS A 530 -24.43 19.68 5.04
C LYS A 530 -24.35 18.22 5.52
N GLY A 531 -24.07 18.02 6.79
CA GLY A 531 -24.15 16.71 7.44
C GLY A 531 -22.98 15.77 7.12
N VAL A 532 -23.18 14.46 7.28
CA VAL A 532 -22.15 13.42 7.14
C VAL A 532 -21.42 13.48 5.79
N HIS A 533 -22.14 13.72 4.69
CA HIS A 533 -21.60 14.00 3.35
C HIS A 533 -21.39 15.50 3.16
N HIS A 534 -20.44 16.04 3.93
CA HIS A 534 -20.17 17.47 3.99
C HIS A 534 -19.57 18.02 2.69
N LYS A 535 -19.67 19.33 2.52
CA LYS A 535 -18.96 20.14 1.51
C LYS A 535 -17.45 20.03 1.69
N PRO A 536 -16.64 20.28 0.65
CA PRO A 536 -15.18 20.32 0.77
C PRO A 536 -14.75 21.15 1.99
N PRO A 537 -13.80 20.67 2.82
CA PRO A 537 -13.53 21.21 4.14
C PRO A 537 -12.73 22.53 4.13
N VAL A 538 -13.04 23.47 3.24
CA VAL A 538 -12.34 24.78 3.14
C VAL A 538 -12.85 25.85 4.12
N ASN A 539 -14.02 25.62 4.72
CA ASN A 539 -14.64 26.50 5.71
C ASN A 539 -15.55 25.65 6.62
N ALA A 540 -15.05 25.28 7.78
CA ALA A 540 -15.71 24.35 8.69
C ALA A 540 -16.87 25.01 9.46
N LYS A 541 -17.90 25.54 8.77
CA LYS A 541 -19.06 26.20 9.39
C LYS A 541 -20.11 25.19 9.85
N THR A 542 -20.35 25.17 11.16
CA THR A 542 -21.38 24.38 11.82
C THR A 542 -22.74 24.51 11.15
N ASP A 543 -23.43 23.39 10.97
CA ASP A 543 -24.78 23.36 10.44
C ASP A 543 -25.78 23.75 11.53
N GLY A 544 -26.58 24.80 11.29
CA GLY A 544 -27.55 25.27 12.30
C GLY A 544 -28.66 24.28 12.66
N ALA A 545 -28.76 23.15 11.92
CA ALA A 545 -29.69 22.07 12.25
C ALA A 545 -29.24 21.26 13.48
N VAL A 546 -27.92 21.16 13.74
CA VAL A 546 -27.36 20.41 14.87
C VAL A 546 -27.03 21.30 16.07
N GLY A 547 -26.97 22.62 15.86
CA GLY A 547 -26.81 23.60 16.93
C GLY A 547 -25.89 24.78 16.58
N SER A 548 -25.56 25.57 17.59
CA SER A 548 -24.72 26.75 17.51
C SER A 548 -23.24 26.47 17.81
N VAL A 549 -22.37 27.44 17.52
CA VAL A 549 -20.94 27.34 17.88
C VAL A 549 -20.73 27.36 19.40
N SER A 550 -21.63 27.99 20.16
CA SER A 550 -21.55 28.00 21.63
C SER A 550 -21.83 26.60 22.18
N GLU A 551 -22.94 26.00 21.74
CA GLU A 551 -23.36 24.65 22.17
C GLU A 551 -22.29 23.59 21.84
N LEU A 552 -21.64 23.67 20.67
CA LEU A 552 -20.52 22.78 20.35
C LEU A 552 -19.34 22.93 21.33
N LYS A 553 -19.02 24.17 21.75
CA LYS A 553 -17.95 24.43 22.72
C LYS A 553 -18.34 23.99 24.13
N GLU A 554 -19.60 24.15 24.49
CA GLU A 554 -20.16 23.70 25.77
C GLU A 554 -20.09 22.18 25.87
N LEU A 555 -20.52 21.45 24.83
CA LEU A 555 -20.38 19.99 24.73
C LEU A 555 -18.90 19.56 24.84
N ALA A 556 -18.00 20.25 24.14
CA ALA A 556 -16.57 19.95 24.23
C ALA A 556 -16.02 20.14 25.65
N ALA A 557 -16.43 21.22 26.34
CA ALA A 557 -16.02 21.50 27.71
C ALA A 557 -16.60 20.49 28.71
N GLU A 558 -17.85 20.08 28.53
CA GLU A 558 -18.51 19.06 29.35
C GLU A 558 -17.79 17.71 29.26
N LEU A 559 -17.52 17.23 28.03
CA LEU A 559 -16.79 15.99 27.80
C LEU A 559 -15.37 16.05 28.37
N GLN A 560 -14.68 17.17 28.19
CA GLN A 560 -13.35 17.37 28.75
C GLN A 560 -13.37 17.35 30.29
N ALA A 561 -14.38 17.94 30.92
CA ALA A 561 -14.55 17.93 32.38
C ALA A 561 -14.85 16.52 32.92
N ALA A 562 -15.51 15.67 32.13
CA ALA A 562 -15.72 14.25 32.43
C ALA A 562 -14.52 13.34 32.12
N GLY A 563 -13.36 13.91 31.75
CA GLY A 563 -12.13 13.18 31.41
C GLY A 563 -12.14 12.57 30.00
N GLY A 564 -13.16 12.86 29.20
CA GLY A 564 -13.30 12.47 27.80
C GLY A 564 -12.85 13.55 26.83
N GLY A 565 -13.40 13.53 25.62
CA GLY A 565 -13.13 14.53 24.59
C GLY A 565 -14.12 14.47 23.44
N LEU A 566 -14.37 15.64 22.83
CA LEU A 566 -15.19 15.77 21.61
C LEU A 566 -14.28 15.77 20.38
N TYR A 567 -14.55 14.92 19.42
CA TYR A 567 -13.81 14.80 18.16
C TYR A 567 -14.74 15.13 17.00
N PRO A 568 -14.86 16.40 16.60
CA PRO A 568 -15.58 16.78 15.39
C PRO A 568 -14.97 16.08 14.17
N ASP A 569 -15.80 15.44 13.37
CA ASP A 569 -15.35 14.59 12.27
C ASP A 569 -15.19 15.35 10.95
N VAL A 570 -14.17 14.99 10.17
CA VAL A 570 -13.91 15.51 8.82
C VAL A 570 -13.38 14.43 7.88
N ALA A 571 -13.78 14.51 6.62
CA ALA A 571 -13.26 13.73 5.49
C ALA A 571 -12.50 14.64 4.52
N PHE A 572 -11.36 14.18 4.01
CA PHE A 572 -10.52 14.92 3.07
C PHE A 572 -10.32 14.20 1.73
N GLN A 573 -10.31 12.87 1.74
CA GLN A 573 -10.02 12.04 0.57
C GLN A 573 -11.27 11.82 -0.28
N HIS A 574 -12.41 11.59 0.36
CA HIS A 574 -13.72 11.47 -0.32
C HIS A 574 -14.45 12.81 -0.35
N VAL A 575 -14.68 13.34 -1.54
CA VAL A 575 -15.36 14.63 -1.76
C VAL A 575 -16.76 14.42 -2.29
N TYR A 576 -17.78 14.66 -1.46
CA TYR A 576 -19.18 14.37 -1.78
C TYR A 576 -19.92 15.48 -2.54
N ARG A 577 -19.33 16.67 -2.67
CA ARG A 577 -19.99 17.86 -3.25
C ARG A 577 -19.01 18.76 -4.01
N ASP A 578 -19.46 19.32 -5.12
CA ASP A 578 -18.71 20.19 -6.05
C ASP A 578 -19.23 21.64 -6.05
N ASP A 579 -19.41 22.22 -4.86
CA ASP A 579 -20.14 23.48 -4.65
C ASP A 579 -19.35 24.77 -4.96
N GLY A 580 -18.41 24.70 -5.90
CA GLY A 580 -17.54 25.79 -6.32
C GLY A 580 -16.26 25.95 -5.51
N SER A 581 -16.16 25.32 -4.34
CA SER A 581 -14.91 25.22 -3.56
C SER A 581 -14.03 24.04 -3.99
N PHE A 582 -14.59 23.13 -4.78
CA PHE A 582 -13.92 22.01 -5.40
C PHE A 582 -14.37 21.95 -6.85
N THR A 583 -13.40 21.94 -7.76
CA THR A 583 -13.64 21.83 -9.20
C THR A 583 -13.20 20.44 -9.65
N PRO A 584 -14.10 19.46 -9.87
CA PRO A 584 -13.74 18.09 -10.20
C PRO A 584 -12.74 17.97 -11.36
N ALA A 585 -12.88 18.83 -12.38
CA ALA A 585 -11.98 18.83 -13.53
C ALA A 585 -10.49 19.09 -13.16
N SER A 586 -10.23 19.91 -12.14
CA SER A 586 -8.89 20.32 -11.70
C SER A 586 -8.42 19.63 -10.42
N ASP A 587 -9.35 19.41 -9.48
CA ASP A 587 -9.07 19.05 -8.09
C ASP A 587 -9.24 17.57 -7.79
N ALA A 588 -10.08 16.86 -8.56
CA ALA A 588 -10.19 15.41 -8.44
C ALA A 588 -8.99 14.71 -9.09
N ALA A 589 -8.67 13.53 -8.56
CA ALA A 589 -7.74 12.60 -9.18
C ALA A 589 -8.26 12.14 -10.57
N ARG A 590 -7.34 11.60 -11.38
CA ARG A 590 -7.66 10.98 -12.67
C ARG A 590 -7.37 9.49 -12.64
N PHE A 591 -8.27 8.69 -13.20
CA PHE A 591 -8.00 7.30 -13.55
C PHE A 591 -6.87 7.22 -14.58
N VAL A 592 -6.28 6.04 -14.79
CA VAL A 592 -5.28 5.85 -15.87
C VAL A 592 -5.95 6.08 -17.24
N THR A 593 -7.25 5.80 -17.36
CA THR A 593 -8.09 6.14 -18.53
C THR A 593 -8.30 7.65 -18.74
N ARG A 594 -7.76 8.50 -17.85
CA ARG A 594 -7.79 9.99 -17.84
C ARG A 594 -9.13 10.60 -17.42
N GLU A 595 -10.14 9.78 -17.19
CA GLU A 595 -11.45 10.22 -16.69
C GLU A 595 -11.33 10.77 -15.27
N THR A 596 -12.29 11.61 -14.87
CA THR A 596 -12.36 12.13 -13.50
C THR A 596 -12.66 10.95 -12.58
N ALA A 597 -11.92 10.81 -11.47
CA ALA A 597 -12.16 9.76 -10.49
C ALA A 597 -13.43 10.04 -9.67
N GLU A 598 -14.58 9.83 -10.31
CA GLU A 598 -15.93 9.88 -9.75
C GLU A 598 -16.41 8.44 -9.50
N LEU A 599 -16.78 8.13 -8.25
CA LEU A 599 -17.11 6.79 -7.79
C LEU A 599 -18.41 6.79 -6.99
N HIS A 600 -18.97 5.59 -6.81
CA HIS A 600 -20.15 5.38 -5.98
C HIS A 600 -19.90 4.30 -4.93
N PRO A 601 -20.61 4.33 -3.78
CA PRO A 601 -20.57 3.23 -2.83
C PRO A 601 -21.04 1.92 -3.47
N TYR A 602 -20.50 0.80 -2.98
CA TYR A 602 -20.90 -0.52 -3.45
C TYR A 602 -22.24 -0.94 -2.85
N ASP A 603 -23.17 -1.35 -3.70
CA ASP A 603 -24.33 -2.13 -3.28
C ASP A 603 -23.86 -3.51 -2.81
N ARG A 604 -24.13 -3.83 -1.53
CA ARG A 604 -23.69 -5.08 -0.89
C ARG A 604 -24.33 -6.33 -1.51
N SER A 605 -25.50 -6.20 -2.14
CA SER A 605 -26.21 -7.32 -2.76
C SER A 605 -25.72 -7.61 -4.17
N MET A 606 -25.32 -6.58 -4.91
CA MET A 606 -24.83 -6.72 -6.29
C MET A 606 -23.30 -6.77 -6.41
N ASN A 607 -22.56 -6.44 -5.34
CA ASN A 607 -21.12 -6.20 -5.36
C ASN A 607 -20.70 -5.25 -6.50
N ARG A 608 -21.54 -4.23 -6.75
CA ARG A 608 -21.35 -3.24 -7.80
C ARG A 608 -21.60 -1.84 -7.25
N MET A 609 -20.85 -0.87 -7.74
CA MET A 609 -21.09 0.54 -7.46
C MET A 609 -22.51 0.94 -7.87
N ASP A 610 -23.22 1.62 -6.97
CA ASP A 610 -24.57 2.11 -7.22
C ASP A 610 -24.71 3.57 -6.78
N SER A 611 -25.01 4.43 -7.77
CA SER A 611 -25.24 5.85 -7.58
C SER A 611 -26.41 6.19 -6.64
N TYR A 612 -27.31 5.23 -6.34
CA TYR A 612 -28.36 5.38 -5.35
C TYR A 612 -27.81 5.81 -3.98
N TYR A 613 -26.73 5.14 -3.53
CA TYR A 613 -26.06 5.42 -2.26
C TYR A 613 -25.20 6.69 -2.29
N GLY A 614 -25.08 7.33 -3.44
CA GLY A 614 -24.41 8.61 -3.62
C GLY A 614 -23.23 8.56 -4.56
N THR A 615 -22.60 9.71 -4.72
CA THR A 615 -21.44 9.93 -5.57
C THR A 615 -20.40 10.68 -4.77
N TYR A 616 -19.13 10.31 -4.95
CA TYR A 616 -18.01 11.06 -4.41
C TYR A 616 -16.87 11.10 -5.42
N TYR A 617 -16.06 12.15 -5.33
CA TYR A 617 -14.82 12.27 -6.08
C TYR A 617 -13.64 11.89 -5.18
N LEU A 618 -12.61 11.31 -5.78
CA LEU A 618 -11.32 11.15 -5.11
C LEU A 618 -10.52 12.45 -5.17
N MET A 619 -10.10 12.95 -4.00
CA MET A 619 -9.20 14.10 -3.91
C MET A 619 -7.87 13.79 -4.60
N SER A 620 -7.39 14.70 -5.46
CA SER A 620 -6.01 14.62 -5.97
C SER A 620 -5.04 14.83 -4.79
N PRO A 621 -4.10 13.90 -4.51
CA PRO A 621 -3.18 14.07 -3.39
C PRO A 621 -2.37 15.36 -3.48
N ALA A 622 -2.01 15.79 -4.69
CA ALA A 622 -1.30 17.05 -4.90
C ALA A 622 -2.11 18.30 -4.51
N LYS A 623 -3.43 18.20 -4.34
CA LYS A 623 -4.32 19.30 -3.95
C LYS A 623 -4.70 19.25 -2.47
N LEU A 624 -4.57 18.07 -1.85
CA LEU A 624 -4.89 17.83 -0.45
C LEU A 624 -4.31 18.89 0.51
N PRO A 625 -3.05 19.36 0.37
CA PRO A 625 -2.48 20.36 1.28
C PRO A 625 -3.24 21.68 1.31
N HIS A 626 -3.88 22.08 0.20
CA HIS A 626 -4.73 23.27 0.16
C HIS A 626 -5.96 23.10 1.07
N TYR A 627 -6.66 21.99 0.94
CA TYR A 627 -7.89 21.72 1.70
C TYR A 627 -7.61 21.55 3.19
N VAL A 628 -6.53 20.84 3.53
CA VAL A 628 -6.09 20.67 4.92
C VAL A 628 -5.71 22.01 5.55
N SER A 629 -4.94 22.85 4.84
CA SER A 629 -4.60 24.21 5.30
C SER A 629 -5.85 25.02 5.63
N ARG A 630 -6.79 25.09 4.67
CA ARG A 630 -7.99 25.92 4.79
C ARG A 630 -8.91 25.40 5.89
N PHE A 631 -9.01 24.08 6.04
CA PHE A 631 -9.72 23.47 7.14
C PHE A 631 -9.11 23.90 8.48
N ALA A 632 -7.82 23.64 8.69
CA ALA A 632 -7.12 23.92 9.94
C ALA A 632 -7.25 25.39 10.37
N ASP A 633 -7.04 26.31 9.42
CA ASP A 633 -7.21 27.76 9.65
C ASP A 633 -8.64 28.10 10.12
N SER A 634 -9.64 27.48 9.49
CA SER A 634 -11.05 27.73 9.83
C SER A 634 -11.50 27.02 11.12
N TYR A 635 -10.90 25.88 11.43
CA TYR A 635 -11.21 25.06 12.59
C TYR A 635 -10.67 25.66 13.89
N GLY A 636 -9.54 26.38 13.84
CA GLY A 636 -8.94 27.03 15.01
C GLY A 636 -9.89 27.95 15.80
N ARG A 637 -10.94 28.51 15.18
CA ARG A 637 -11.95 29.35 15.87
C ARG A 637 -12.76 28.60 16.95
N TYR A 638 -12.82 27.27 16.85
CA TYR A 638 -13.54 26.45 17.80
C TYR A 638 -12.76 26.28 19.11
N GLY A 639 -11.42 26.34 19.07
CA GLY A 639 -10.59 26.13 20.26
C GLY A 639 -10.68 24.71 20.82
N ILE A 640 -11.10 23.75 20.00
CA ILE A 640 -11.16 22.33 20.33
C ILE A 640 -9.85 21.71 19.82
N ALA A 641 -9.09 21.06 20.71
CA ALA A 641 -7.76 20.52 20.40
C ALA A 641 -7.81 19.15 19.72
N SER A 642 -8.99 18.52 19.69
CA SER A 642 -9.24 17.17 19.22
C SER A 642 -9.99 17.14 17.89
N LEU A 643 -9.63 16.22 17.00
CA LEU A 643 -10.20 16.13 15.65
C LEU A 643 -10.31 14.66 15.22
N SER A 644 -11.41 14.29 14.57
CA SER A 644 -11.59 12.97 13.96
C SER A 644 -11.36 13.02 12.45
N LEU A 645 -10.49 12.14 11.94
CA LEU A 645 -10.15 12.00 10.53
C LEU A 645 -10.77 10.72 9.98
N ARG A 646 -11.84 10.86 9.19
CA ARG A 646 -12.63 9.73 8.68
C ARG A 646 -11.90 8.91 7.63
N ASP A 647 -11.06 9.51 6.80
CA ASP A 647 -10.49 8.85 5.61
C ASP A 647 -8.98 9.07 5.42
N LEU A 648 -8.38 10.12 5.99
CA LEU A 648 -6.98 10.47 5.75
C LEU A 648 -5.97 9.41 6.24
N GLY A 649 -6.32 8.64 7.28
CA GLY A 649 -5.51 7.51 7.77
C GLY A 649 -5.90 6.14 7.23
N ASP A 650 -6.88 6.06 6.33
CA ASP A 650 -7.42 4.81 5.79
C ASP A 650 -7.26 4.73 4.26
N VAL A 651 -7.44 5.85 3.57
CA VAL A 651 -7.54 5.91 2.10
C VAL A 651 -6.31 6.57 1.51
N LEU A 652 -5.67 5.86 0.57
CA LEU A 652 -4.61 6.38 -0.29
C LEU A 652 -5.00 6.19 -1.76
N SER A 653 -5.25 7.29 -2.47
CA SER A 653 -5.55 7.33 -3.89
C SER A 653 -4.34 7.77 -4.71
N SER A 654 -4.09 7.15 -5.85
CA SER A 654 -3.17 7.68 -6.87
C SER A 654 -3.83 8.81 -7.68
N ASP A 655 -3.07 9.54 -8.49
CA ASP A 655 -3.59 10.49 -9.50
C ASP A 655 -2.80 10.37 -10.81
N TYR A 656 -3.43 9.87 -11.88
CA TYR A 656 -2.77 9.64 -13.18
C TYR A 656 -2.97 10.79 -14.17
N ARG A 657 -3.14 12.02 -13.66
CA ARG A 657 -3.19 13.21 -14.51
C ARG A 657 -1.87 13.36 -15.28
N VAL A 658 -1.96 13.40 -16.61
CA VAL A 658 -0.79 13.41 -17.53
C VAL A 658 0.31 14.41 -17.15
N GLN A 659 -0.08 15.62 -16.74
CA GLN A 659 0.88 16.68 -16.38
C GLN A 659 1.53 16.50 -15.00
N ARG A 660 0.95 15.64 -14.14
CA ARG A 660 1.33 15.45 -12.74
C ARG A 660 0.81 14.10 -12.25
N VAL A 661 1.56 13.04 -12.54
CA VAL A 661 1.29 11.71 -12.00
C VAL A 661 1.71 11.69 -10.53
N VAL A 662 0.85 11.14 -9.67
CA VAL A 662 1.12 10.89 -8.26
C VAL A 662 0.87 9.42 -7.98
N PHE A 663 1.95 8.68 -7.69
CA PHE A 663 1.83 7.29 -7.25
C PHE A 663 1.36 7.23 -5.80
N ARG A 664 0.79 6.08 -5.43
CA ARG A 664 0.27 5.82 -4.09
C ARG A 664 1.30 6.02 -2.99
N GLU A 665 2.57 5.71 -3.25
CA GLU A 665 3.68 5.96 -2.32
C GLU A 665 3.92 7.45 -2.09
N THR A 666 3.93 8.25 -3.16
CA THR A 666 4.01 9.71 -3.03
C THR A 666 2.75 10.29 -2.35
N ALA A 667 1.57 9.71 -2.62
CA ALA A 667 0.34 10.10 -1.94
C ALA A 667 0.40 9.83 -0.43
N LYS A 668 0.99 8.70 -0.01
CA LYS A 668 1.27 8.39 1.41
C LYS A 668 2.16 9.47 2.04
N LEU A 669 3.25 9.86 1.39
CA LEU A 669 4.15 10.90 1.89
C LEU A 669 3.44 12.26 2.05
N ILE A 670 2.60 12.64 1.09
CA ILE A 670 1.78 13.86 1.19
C ILE A 670 0.76 13.74 2.35
N ALA A 671 0.13 12.57 2.52
CA ALA A 671 -0.82 12.33 3.61
C ALA A 671 -0.13 12.40 4.98
N GLN A 672 1.08 11.87 5.13
CA GLN A 672 1.87 11.96 6.37
C GLN A 672 2.22 13.42 6.72
N ASP A 673 2.66 14.22 5.75
CA ASP A 673 2.89 15.66 5.94
C ASP A 673 1.61 16.40 6.37
N GLN A 674 0.46 16.02 5.79
CA GLN A 674 -0.82 16.62 6.19
C GLN A 674 -1.30 16.15 7.57
N LEU A 675 -1.05 14.89 7.95
CA LEU A 675 -1.32 14.37 9.29
C LEU A 675 -0.46 15.08 10.34
N GLU A 676 0.82 15.31 10.04
CA GLU A 676 1.73 16.09 10.89
C GLU A 676 1.18 17.50 11.12
N ARG A 677 0.81 18.19 10.04
CA ARG A 677 0.23 19.53 10.12
C ARG A 677 -1.06 19.57 10.93
N LEU A 678 -1.94 18.59 10.75
CA LEU A 678 -3.18 18.50 11.52
C LEU A 678 -2.89 18.22 13.00
N ARG A 679 -1.90 17.37 13.31
CA ARG A 679 -1.47 17.09 14.68
C ARG A 679 -0.92 18.36 15.35
N GLU A 680 -0.18 19.19 14.63
CA GLU A 680 0.29 20.49 15.15
C GLU A 680 -0.85 21.46 15.45
N ALA A 681 -1.88 21.49 14.60
CA ALA A 681 -3.05 22.35 14.79
C ALA A 681 -4.06 21.78 15.81
N SER A 682 -4.13 20.46 15.95
CA SER A 682 -5.07 19.69 16.78
C SER A 682 -4.33 18.48 17.37
N PRO A 683 -3.66 18.63 18.52
CA PRO A 683 -2.78 17.60 19.09
C PRO A 683 -3.41 16.26 19.49
N ASP A 684 -4.74 16.16 19.46
CA ASP A 684 -5.48 14.95 19.82
C ASP A 684 -6.26 14.42 18.61
N LEU A 685 -5.54 13.70 17.74
CA LEU A 685 -6.14 13.13 16.54
C LEU A 685 -6.72 11.74 16.80
N MET A 686 -7.98 11.57 16.41
CA MET A 686 -8.64 10.29 16.23
C MET A 686 -8.64 9.94 14.74
N VAL A 687 -8.13 8.76 14.39
CA VAL A 687 -7.95 8.33 13.00
C VAL A 687 -8.74 7.05 12.75
N SER A 688 -9.56 7.07 11.71
CA SER A 688 -10.30 5.90 11.25
C SER A 688 -9.42 4.97 10.42
N GLY A 689 -9.65 3.66 10.52
CA GLY A 689 -8.93 2.60 9.81
C GLY A 689 -7.55 2.31 10.40
N GLY A 690 -6.71 3.33 10.52
CA GLY A 690 -5.41 3.23 11.21
C GLY A 690 -4.36 2.44 10.42
N ASN A 691 -4.16 2.78 9.14
CA ASN A 691 -2.98 2.29 8.42
C ASN A 691 -1.68 2.74 9.13
N ALA A 692 -0.64 1.91 9.10
CA ALA A 692 0.59 2.13 9.88
C ALA A 692 1.26 3.50 9.65
N TYR A 693 1.13 4.08 8.45
CA TYR A 693 1.64 5.42 8.16
C TYR A 693 1.03 6.54 9.03
N SER A 694 -0.15 6.30 9.63
CA SER A 694 -0.89 7.27 10.43
C SER A 694 -0.60 7.21 11.94
N TRP A 695 -0.03 6.10 12.42
CA TRP A 695 0.23 5.87 13.85
C TRP A 695 1.07 6.95 14.54
N PRO A 696 2.13 7.53 13.90
CA PRO A 696 2.94 8.59 14.54
C PRO A 696 2.17 9.87 14.89
N TYR A 697 0.98 10.04 14.33
CA TYR A 697 0.18 11.25 14.44
C TYR A 697 -1.12 11.03 15.23
N ALA A 698 -1.50 9.77 15.47
CA ALA A 698 -2.76 9.42 16.11
C ALA A 698 -2.61 9.19 17.61
N LYS A 699 -3.56 9.70 18.40
CA LYS A 699 -3.75 9.30 19.81
C LYS A 699 -4.81 8.23 19.96
N HIS A 700 -5.76 8.21 19.03
CA HIS A 700 -6.85 7.26 19.01
C HIS A 700 -6.99 6.63 17.62
N LEU A 701 -7.14 5.31 17.56
CA LEU A 701 -7.49 4.59 16.33
C LEU A 701 -8.87 3.96 16.46
N ILE A 702 -9.73 4.18 15.48
CA ILE A 702 -11.04 3.53 15.40
C ILE A 702 -11.14 2.76 14.08
N ASP A 703 -12.05 1.78 14.02
CA ASP A 703 -12.15 0.87 12.87
C ASP A 703 -10.84 0.10 12.62
N VAL A 704 -10.10 -0.20 13.69
CA VAL A 704 -8.96 -1.13 13.62
C VAL A 704 -9.47 -2.55 13.37
N PRO A 705 -8.73 -3.40 12.63
CA PRO A 705 -9.20 -4.73 12.28
C PRO A 705 -9.27 -5.61 13.52
N ALA A 706 -10.45 -6.14 13.80
CA ALA A 706 -10.68 -7.10 14.89
C ALA A 706 -10.79 -8.54 14.38
N ALA A 707 -10.50 -8.78 13.11
CA ALA A 707 -10.50 -10.09 12.47
C ALA A 707 -9.60 -10.05 11.22
N SER A 708 -9.42 -11.21 10.62
CA SER A 708 -8.81 -11.47 9.33
C SER A 708 -9.87 -11.67 8.25
N SER A 709 -9.44 -11.73 7.00
CA SER A 709 -10.32 -12.03 5.86
C SER A 709 -10.70 -13.51 5.76
N LYS A 710 -10.04 -14.40 6.52
CA LYS A 710 -10.22 -15.86 6.49
C LYS A 710 -10.05 -16.46 5.08
N PHE A 711 -8.99 -16.04 4.36
CA PHE A 711 -8.64 -16.64 3.07
C PHE A 711 -8.51 -18.17 3.18
N GLY A 712 -8.84 -18.91 2.12
CA GLY A 712 -8.80 -20.37 2.15
C GLY A 712 -7.46 -20.94 2.61
N LEU A 713 -6.36 -20.29 2.22
CA LEU A 713 -5.00 -20.69 2.58
C LEU A 713 -4.63 -20.43 4.05
N THR A 714 -5.28 -19.50 4.75
CA THR A 714 -4.94 -19.16 6.15
C THR A 714 -5.53 -20.17 7.13
N ASP A 715 -4.82 -20.42 8.23
CA ASP A 715 -5.14 -21.46 9.21
C ASP A 715 -5.51 -20.91 10.59
N ALA A 716 -4.93 -19.79 10.99
CA ALA A 716 -5.21 -19.15 12.27
C ALA A 716 -5.17 -17.62 12.15
N GLU A 717 -5.97 -16.98 12.98
CA GLU A 717 -6.03 -15.52 13.13
C GLU A 717 -5.31 -15.14 14.42
N VAL A 718 -4.55 -14.05 14.39
CA VAL A 718 -3.75 -13.58 15.53
C VAL A 718 -3.93 -12.07 15.71
N PRO A 719 -3.85 -11.54 16.95
CA PRO A 719 -3.99 -10.11 17.21
C PRO A 719 -2.68 -9.33 16.95
N PHE A 720 -1.96 -9.61 15.85
CA PHE A 720 -0.64 -9.03 15.58
C PHE A 720 -0.70 -7.49 15.54
N TYR A 721 -1.72 -6.92 14.90
CA TYR A 721 -1.94 -5.48 14.86
C TYR A 721 -2.00 -4.88 16.27
N GLN A 722 -2.80 -5.49 17.15
CA GLN A 722 -2.97 -5.09 18.54
C GLN A 722 -1.70 -5.26 19.36
N MET A 723 -0.96 -6.35 19.15
CA MET A 723 0.34 -6.57 19.80
C MET A 723 1.35 -5.45 19.50
N VAL A 724 1.25 -4.83 18.33
CA VAL A 724 2.14 -3.72 17.94
C VAL A 724 1.74 -2.40 18.58
N ILE A 725 0.44 -2.08 18.65
CA ILE A 725 -0.02 -0.75 19.08
C ILE A 725 -0.43 -0.65 20.56
N HIS A 726 -0.75 -1.77 21.23
CA HIS A 726 -1.24 -1.76 22.61
C HIS A 726 -0.18 -1.23 23.59
N GLY A 727 -0.59 -0.33 24.49
CA GLY A 727 0.30 0.43 25.38
C GLY A 727 0.80 1.76 24.79
N TYR A 728 0.57 2.03 23.50
CA TYR A 728 1.06 3.23 22.81
C TYR A 728 -0.06 4.10 22.22
N ILE A 729 -1.14 3.49 21.73
CA ILE A 729 -2.27 4.19 21.14
C ILE A 729 -3.56 3.58 21.72
N ASP A 730 -4.54 4.41 22.09
CA ASP A 730 -5.87 3.92 22.48
C ASP A 730 -6.67 3.55 21.22
N TYR A 731 -7.42 2.44 21.24
CA TYR A 731 -8.14 2.02 20.05
C TYR A 731 -9.43 1.25 20.30
N ALA A 732 -10.29 1.25 19.27
CA ALA A 732 -11.48 0.43 19.18
C ALA A 732 -11.68 -0.13 17.78
N ALA A 733 -12.30 -1.31 17.73
CA ALA A 733 -12.73 -1.94 16.50
C ALA A 733 -13.97 -1.24 15.89
N GLY A 734 -14.63 -1.90 14.94
CA GLY A 734 -15.92 -1.47 14.41
C GLY A 734 -17.00 -1.34 15.49
N ALA A 735 -17.97 -0.45 15.28
CA ALA A 735 -19.05 -0.22 16.23
C ALA A 735 -19.94 -1.46 16.41
N PHE A 736 -20.20 -1.83 17.65
CA PHE A 736 -20.84 -3.10 18.02
C PHE A 736 -22.27 -3.23 17.52
N ASN A 737 -23.05 -2.15 17.59
CA ASN A 737 -24.46 -2.16 17.23
C ASN A 737 -24.72 -2.28 15.71
N ILE A 738 -23.76 -1.92 14.86
CA ILE A 738 -23.87 -2.02 13.40
C ILE A 738 -23.00 -3.14 12.79
N GLY A 739 -22.22 -3.84 13.64
CA GLY A 739 -21.33 -4.92 13.22
C GLY A 739 -22.07 -6.21 12.82
N ASN A 740 -21.35 -7.15 12.20
CA ASN A 740 -21.93 -8.44 11.82
C ASN A 740 -22.15 -9.38 13.02
N GLU A 741 -21.25 -9.35 14.01
CA GLU A 741 -21.42 -10.10 15.27
C GLU A 741 -22.23 -9.24 16.24
N GLN A 742 -23.39 -9.74 16.63
CA GLN A 742 -24.39 -9.04 17.46
C GLN A 742 -24.52 -9.68 18.84
N ASN A 743 -23.75 -10.73 19.15
CA ASN A 743 -23.71 -11.33 20.48
C ASN A 743 -22.78 -10.51 21.40
N PRO A 744 -23.32 -9.87 22.45
CA PRO A 744 -22.53 -8.99 23.32
C PRO A 744 -21.45 -9.74 24.10
N ARG A 745 -21.70 -11.01 24.44
CA ARG A 745 -20.70 -11.83 25.14
C ARG A 745 -19.51 -12.11 24.25
N LYS A 746 -19.72 -12.44 22.98
CA LYS A 746 -18.61 -12.65 22.04
C LYS A 746 -17.85 -11.37 21.74
N GLN A 747 -18.55 -10.23 21.59
CA GLN A 747 -17.93 -8.92 21.45
C GLN A 747 -17.05 -8.60 22.67
N LEU A 748 -17.53 -8.86 23.88
CA LEU A 748 -16.77 -8.69 25.12
C LEU A 748 -15.51 -9.57 25.13
N LEU A 749 -15.64 -10.88 24.88
CA LEU A 749 -14.48 -11.78 24.84
C LEU A 749 -13.47 -11.33 23.78
N ARG A 750 -13.95 -10.89 22.61
CA ARG A 750 -13.08 -10.39 21.55
C ARG A 750 -12.37 -9.10 21.92
N SER A 751 -13.05 -8.18 22.61
CA SER A 751 -12.41 -7.00 23.19
C SER A 751 -11.33 -7.35 24.20
N LEU A 752 -11.51 -8.40 25.01
CA LEU A 752 -10.51 -8.88 25.97
C LEU A 752 -9.29 -9.50 25.26
N GLU A 753 -9.50 -10.31 24.23
CA GLU A 753 -8.40 -10.89 23.42
C GLU A 753 -7.60 -9.79 22.70
N MET A 754 -8.31 -8.78 22.20
CA MET A 754 -7.70 -7.69 21.45
C MET A 754 -7.15 -6.57 22.34
N GLY A 755 -7.49 -6.52 23.63
CA GLY A 755 -7.22 -5.37 24.48
C GLY A 755 -7.89 -4.07 23.98
N SER A 756 -9.02 -4.16 23.28
CA SER A 756 -9.68 -3.03 22.62
C SER A 756 -10.86 -2.46 23.42
N ALA A 757 -10.98 -1.14 23.42
CA ALA A 757 -12.12 -0.44 24.01
C ALA A 757 -13.42 -0.67 23.22
N PRO A 758 -14.60 -0.55 23.86
CA PRO A 758 -15.88 -0.66 23.17
C PRO A 758 -16.17 0.59 22.33
N ARG A 759 -16.89 0.39 21.22
CA ARG A 759 -17.38 1.47 20.35
C ARG A 759 -18.82 1.26 19.90
N TYR A 760 -19.60 2.34 19.87
CA TYR A 760 -20.98 2.36 19.40
C TYR A 760 -21.25 3.55 18.46
N LEU A 761 -22.23 3.40 17.57
CA LEU A 761 -22.76 4.48 16.72
C LEU A 761 -24.19 4.82 17.15
N TRP A 762 -24.42 6.01 17.69
CA TRP A 762 -25.72 6.39 18.23
C TRP A 762 -26.34 7.64 17.57
N SER A 763 -27.66 7.73 17.67
CA SER A 763 -28.49 8.90 17.38
C SER A 763 -29.55 9.08 18.46
N TYR A 764 -29.95 10.32 18.70
CA TYR A 764 -31.07 10.65 19.60
C TYR A 764 -32.43 10.35 18.94
N GLU A 765 -32.57 10.74 17.68
CA GLU A 765 -33.73 10.40 16.85
C GLU A 765 -33.72 8.91 16.46
N GLN A 766 -34.91 8.38 16.19
CA GLN A 766 -35.09 6.97 15.82
C GLN A 766 -34.45 6.66 14.47
N SER A 767 -33.80 5.50 14.34
CA SER A 767 -33.16 5.07 13.08
C SER A 767 -34.14 4.93 11.91
N SER A 768 -35.46 4.88 12.15
CA SER A 768 -36.47 4.95 11.11
C SER A 768 -36.39 6.22 10.25
N GLU A 769 -35.83 7.31 10.77
CA GLU A 769 -35.60 8.53 10.00
C GLU A 769 -34.55 8.36 8.88
N LEU A 770 -33.72 7.34 8.96
CA LEU A 770 -32.68 7.06 7.96
C LEU A 770 -33.16 6.14 6.83
N LYS A 771 -34.36 5.56 6.96
CA LYS A 771 -34.95 4.70 5.92
C LYS A 771 -35.09 5.45 4.60
N TYR A 772 -34.75 4.76 3.50
CA TYR A 772 -34.79 5.31 2.14
C TYR A 772 -33.90 6.56 1.97
N THR A 773 -32.83 6.65 2.75
CA THR A 773 -31.77 7.63 2.59
C THR A 773 -30.46 6.90 2.32
N ARG A 774 -29.43 7.64 1.93
CA ARG A 774 -28.07 7.11 1.73
C ARG A 774 -27.39 6.64 3.01
N PHE A 775 -28.06 6.77 4.15
CA PHE A 775 -27.55 6.43 5.49
C PHE A 775 -28.36 5.29 6.13
N ASP A 776 -29.11 4.53 5.34
CA ASP A 776 -29.89 3.39 5.84
C ASP A 776 -29.02 2.24 6.37
N GLU A 777 -27.73 2.23 6.06
CA GLU A 777 -26.73 1.36 6.70
C GLU A 777 -26.59 1.61 8.22
N MET A 778 -26.96 2.79 8.72
CA MET A 778 -26.97 3.13 10.15
C MET A 778 -28.30 2.72 10.81
N TYR A 779 -28.79 1.52 10.47
CA TYR A 779 -30.13 1.03 10.83
C TYR A 779 -30.36 0.80 12.32
N ALA A 780 -29.29 0.67 13.11
CA ALA A 780 -29.32 0.36 14.54
C ALA A 780 -28.76 1.51 15.40
N ALA A 781 -28.94 2.76 14.96
CA ALA A 781 -28.37 3.94 15.62
C ALA A 781 -29.15 4.43 16.86
N ASP A 782 -30.42 4.07 17.08
CA ASP A 782 -31.16 4.60 18.25
C ASP A 782 -30.49 4.18 19.57
N TYR A 783 -29.96 5.15 20.31
CA TYR A 783 -29.15 4.87 21.50
C TYR A 783 -29.90 4.10 22.59
N ARG A 784 -31.23 4.26 22.65
CA ARG A 784 -32.08 3.67 23.69
C ARG A 784 -32.09 2.15 23.62
N ASP A 785 -31.90 1.59 22.43
CA ASP A 785 -31.90 0.15 22.21
C ASP A 785 -30.60 -0.52 22.73
N TRP A 786 -29.52 0.25 22.87
CA TRP A 786 -28.18 -0.27 23.19
C TRP A 786 -27.63 0.21 24.53
N TYR A 787 -28.30 1.18 25.17
CA TYR A 787 -27.75 1.91 26.31
C TYR A 787 -27.38 1.01 27.51
N GLU A 788 -28.31 0.18 27.98
CA GLU A 788 -28.11 -0.67 29.16
C GLU A 788 -27.00 -1.70 28.93
N GLU A 789 -27.00 -2.32 27.75
CA GLU A 789 -25.99 -3.30 27.33
C GLU A 789 -24.59 -2.67 27.23
N ALA A 790 -24.49 -1.50 26.61
CA ALA A 790 -23.23 -0.79 26.44
C ALA A 790 -22.60 -0.40 27.79
N VAL A 791 -23.41 0.08 28.74
CA VAL A 791 -22.96 0.41 30.10
C VAL A 791 -22.48 -0.83 30.85
N ALA A 792 -23.22 -1.94 30.78
CA ALA A 792 -22.84 -3.20 31.43
C ALA A 792 -21.53 -3.76 30.86
N LEU A 793 -21.42 -3.80 29.53
CA LEU A 793 -20.24 -4.27 28.82
C LEU A 793 -19.01 -3.40 29.13
N TYR A 794 -19.15 -2.07 29.13
CA TYR A 794 -18.05 -1.16 29.47
C TYR A 794 -17.53 -1.41 30.88
N LYS A 795 -18.42 -1.58 31.87
CA LYS A 795 -18.01 -1.80 33.27
C LYS A 795 -17.17 -3.07 33.41
N GLU A 796 -17.61 -4.17 32.79
CA GLU A 796 -16.89 -5.44 32.82
C GLU A 796 -15.55 -5.34 32.08
N LEU A 797 -15.51 -4.75 30.87
CA LEU A 797 -14.25 -4.52 30.16
C LEU A 797 -13.29 -3.63 30.94
N ASN A 798 -13.79 -2.54 31.54
CA ASN A 798 -12.95 -1.61 32.28
C ASN A 798 -12.35 -2.26 33.52
N GLU A 799 -13.07 -3.13 34.22
CA GLU A 799 -12.54 -3.86 35.38
C GLU A 799 -11.31 -4.71 35.01
N VAL A 800 -11.33 -5.32 33.83
CA VAL A 800 -10.27 -6.22 33.36
C VAL A 800 -9.14 -5.47 32.65
N LEU A 801 -9.47 -4.54 31.75
CA LEU A 801 -8.50 -3.93 30.83
C LEU A 801 -7.88 -2.62 31.35
N ALA A 802 -8.53 -1.92 32.30
CA ALA A 802 -7.97 -0.67 32.81
C ALA A 802 -6.55 -0.82 33.40
N PRO A 803 -6.23 -1.87 34.19
CA PRO A 803 -4.89 -2.07 34.73
C PRO A 803 -3.80 -2.26 33.68
N VAL A 804 -4.15 -2.78 32.50
CA VAL A 804 -3.19 -3.13 31.45
C VAL A 804 -3.18 -2.13 30.30
N ARG A 805 -4.01 -1.08 30.32
CA ARG A 805 -4.15 -0.12 29.22
C ARG A 805 -2.82 0.44 28.70
N THR A 806 -1.91 0.78 29.62
CA THR A 806 -0.59 1.35 29.29
C THR A 806 0.48 0.27 29.07
N GLU A 807 0.15 -0.99 29.34
CA GLU A 807 1.08 -2.11 29.22
C GLU A 807 1.15 -2.66 27.80
N ARG A 808 2.31 -3.20 27.45
CA ARG A 808 2.46 -3.95 26.19
C ARG A 808 1.78 -5.31 26.28
N LEU A 809 1.07 -5.70 25.21
CA LEU A 809 0.62 -7.07 25.00
C LEU A 809 1.80 -7.88 24.44
N VAL A 810 2.45 -8.67 25.29
CA VAL A 810 3.76 -9.29 24.99
C VAL A 810 3.67 -10.69 24.39
N GLU A 811 2.57 -11.39 24.61
CA GLU A 811 2.38 -12.77 24.16
C GLU A 811 0.89 -13.08 23.94
N HIS A 812 0.60 -13.78 22.84
CA HIS A 812 -0.69 -14.38 22.56
C HIS A 812 -0.45 -15.86 22.27
N THR A 813 -1.25 -16.74 22.86
CA THR A 813 -1.11 -18.19 22.72
C THR A 813 -2.46 -18.82 22.44
N GLN A 814 -2.54 -19.63 21.39
CA GLN A 814 -3.70 -20.48 21.13
C GLN A 814 -3.44 -21.86 21.75
N HIS A 815 -4.18 -22.20 22.81
CA HIS A 815 -4.05 -23.49 23.51
C HIS A 815 -4.87 -24.58 22.82
N ALA A 816 -6.01 -24.22 22.25
CA ALA A 816 -6.87 -25.06 21.43
C ALA A 816 -7.72 -24.17 20.50
N ASP A 817 -8.46 -24.79 19.58
CA ASP A 817 -9.46 -24.05 18.80
C ASP A 817 -10.48 -23.39 19.73
N GLY A 818 -10.62 -22.06 19.60
CA GLY A 818 -11.47 -21.24 20.47
C GLY A 818 -10.97 -21.06 21.92
N VAL A 819 -9.75 -21.47 22.28
CA VAL A 819 -9.17 -21.23 23.62
C VAL A 819 -7.84 -20.51 23.50
N VAL A 820 -7.81 -19.24 23.91
CA VAL A 820 -6.67 -18.34 23.72
C VAL A 820 -6.25 -17.69 25.04
N GLU A 821 -4.99 -17.33 25.15
CA GLU A 821 -4.42 -16.61 26.30
C GLU A 821 -3.62 -15.42 25.81
N VAL A 822 -3.91 -14.23 26.35
CA VAL A 822 -3.10 -13.02 26.17
C VAL A 822 -2.35 -12.69 27.45
N LYS A 823 -1.11 -12.23 27.32
CA LYS A 823 -0.26 -11.85 28.44
C LYS A 823 0.33 -10.46 28.23
N TYR A 824 0.33 -9.69 29.30
CA TYR A 824 0.86 -8.34 29.37
C TYR A 824 2.20 -8.30 30.10
N GLU A 825 2.94 -7.20 29.96
CA GLU A 825 4.30 -7.10 30.48
C GLU A 825 4.40 -7.15 32.00
N SER A 826 3.35 -6.79 32.74
CA SER A 826 3.28 -6.98 34.20
C SER A 826 3.21 -8.45 34.64
N GLY A 827 2.99 -9.37 33.71
CA GLY A 827 2.72 -10.77 33.99
C GLY A 827 1.23 -11.11 34.07
N MET A 828 0.34 -10.10 34.09
CA MET A 828 -1.11 -10.33 34.01
C MET A 828 -1.48 -11.06 32.71
N SER A 829 -2.35 -12.06 32.82
CA SER A 829 -2.84 -12.84 31.69
C SER A 829 -4.36 -12.96 31.69
N ILE A 830 -4.95 -13.02 30.51
CA ILE A 830 -6.39 -13.25 30.31
C ILE A 830 -6.54 -14.51 29.46
N LEU A 831 -7.09 -15.56 30.06
CA LEU A 831 -7.43 -16.81 29.39
C LEU A 831 -8.89 -16.76 28.97
N ILE A 832 -9.16 -16.98 27.67
CA ILE A 832 -10.46 -16.76 27.04
C ILE A 832 -10.93 -18.06 26.39
N ASN A 833 -12.19 -18.40 26.60
CA ASN A 833 -12.83 -19.59 26.04
C ASN A 833 -14.05 -19.18 25.20
N TYR A 834 -13.92 -19.25 23.88
CA TYR A 834 -15.00 -19.02 22.92
C TYR A 834 -15.90 -20.24 22.71
N THR A 835 -15.51 -21.40 23.20
CA THR A 835 -16.20 -22.67 22.93
C THR A 835 -17.47 -22.84 23.77
N ASP A 836 -18.24 -23.87 23.44
CA ASP A 836 -19.46 -24.28 24.15
C ASP A 836 -19.19 -25.24 25.32
N LYS A 837 -17.92 -25.52 25.63
CA LYS A 837 -17.48 -26.46 26.67
C LYS A 837 -16.46 -25.81 27.61
N PRO A 838 -16.39 -26.23 28.88
CA PRO A 838 -15.32 -25.78 29.76
C PRO A 838 -13.94 -26.15 29.21
N ALA A 839 -12.97 -25.24 29.35
CA ALA A 839 -11.58 -25.46 28.96
C ALA A 839 -10.67 -25.37 30.19
N SER A 840 -9.68 -26.26 30.29
CA SER A 840 -8.71 -26.25 31.40
C SER A 840 -7.29 -26.04 30.89
N VAL A 841 -6.65 -24.96 31.32
CA VAL A 841 -5.25 -24.62 30.97
C VAL A 841 -4.49 -24.38 32.27
N ARG A 842 -3.36 -25.07 32.45
CA ARG A 842 -2.49 -24.95 33.65
C ARG A 842 -3.24 -25.06 35.00
N GLY A 843 -4.31 -25.85 35.05
CA GLY A 843 -5.13 -26.05 36.26
C GLY A 843 -6.24 -25.00 36.50
N ILE A 844 -6.33 -23.96 35.66
CA ILE A 844 -7.43 -22.99 35.66
C ILE A 844 -8.51 -23.50 34.72
N THR A 845 -9.75 -23.59 35.19
CA THR A 845 -10.91 -23.96 34.36
C THR A 845 -11.72 -22.72 34.02
N VAL A 846 -11.97 -22.53 32.73
CA VAL A 846 -12.76 -21.42 32.18
C VAL A 846 -14.04 -21.99 31.59
N GLU A 847 -15.18 -21.53 32.11
CA GLU A 847 -16.50 -21.92 31.63
C GLU A 847 -16.73 -21.53 30.15
N PRO A 848 -17.69 -22.16 29.46
CA PRO A 848 -18.05 -21.81 28.10
C PRO A 848 -18.32 -20.32 27.93
N GLN A 849 -17.84 -19.73 26.83
CA GLN A 849 -18.04 -18.30 26.52
C GLN A 849 -17.66 -17.38 27.69
N SER A 850 -16.54 -17.69 28.34
CA SER A 850 -16.06 -16.94 29.51
C SER A 850 -14.56 -16.69 29.45
N TYR A 851 -14.05 -15.99 30.46
CA TYR A 851 -12.63 -15.72 30.63
C TYR A 851 -12.23 -15.87 32.10
N ALA A 852 -10.93 -16.01 32.32
CA ALA A 852 -10.31 -15.95 33.64
C ALA A 852 -9.08 -15.03 33.60
N VAL A 853 -8.96 -14.16 34.60
CA VAL A 853 -7.78 -13.31 34.79
C VAL A 853 -6.82 -14.03 35.72
N GLY A 854 -5.53 -14.07 35.36
CA GLY A 854 -4.47 -14.72 36.12
C GLY A 854 -3.12 -14.03 35.95
N GLY A 855 -2.05 -14.76 36.28
CA GLY A 855 -0.66 -14.30 36.22
C GLY A 855 -0.11 -13.85 37.58
N ASP A 856 1.19 -14.04 37.79
CA ASP A 856 1.90 -13.50 38.95
C ASP A 856 2.13 -12.00 38.70
N ARG A 857 1.38 -11.13 39.39
CA ARG A 857 1.73 -9.69 39.42
C ARG A 857 3.09 -9.55 40.11
N ALA A 858 4.10 -9.12 39.36
CA ALA A 858 5.43 -8.84 39.89
C ALA A 858 5.43 -7.64 40.85
#